data_AF-A0A8B7JFD2-F1
#
_entry.id   AF-A0A8B7JFD2-F1
#
_cell.length_a   1.000
_cell.length_b   1.000
_cell.length_c   1.000
_cell.angle_alpha   90.00
_cell.angle_beta   90.00
_cell.angle_gamma   90.00
#
_symmetry.space_group_name_H-M   'P 1'
#
loop_
_entity.id
_entity.type
_entity.pdbx_description
1 polymer ?
#
loop_
_entity_poly.entity_id
_entity_poly.type
_entity_poly.pdbx_seq_one_letter_code
_entity_poly.pdbx_strand_id
1 'polypeptide(L)'
;MPSLLRSTDEDEGPEEAKGREVLADDSDCSGLPKAKLLVATTARSTVLGPCGGKLALTSPAFVLSAPQRYEAEASIAEGKGSQSLLAVPPFAKELHVEIVHSPTYSARGVYDRILYKHFETPRLVQEGDILCVPTFGCAEFLEANSDKFLRWPELYFKVRKILGTVEGEQSEGYLVDTQNTSLYLVGSTNSAVPSSPACGSHEFWSSLSPAGLSDVVKQLCGALRPHLNSRATALNGAGSILFSGPSGSGKLMAVRVVCSCLNLHLFKVDCVSLCGDTSGATEEKVQMAFSRAQQYYPCVLLLKDIEVLGRDRDGLGEDSRVIATLRQLLLDRDPALSHPVLVIGTTCKPWDVPMDVQTAFLHEVKIEAPSEEHRKLMLSALTTSLPLGKEVSLAKLARRTVGFVLGDFCALLSHSSRAACTRIQALSFPGGLSEEVERDFCTAGFPVLEEDFSVALDQLHDAHSQAAGAPKIPSVSWEDVGGLQEVKKEILDTIQLPLEHPELLSLGLCRSGLLLYGPPGTGKTLLAKAVATTCTMTFLSVKGPELINMYVGQSEENVRNVFARARAATPCIIFFDELDSLAPNRGQSGDSGGVMDRVVSQLLAELDGLHSTREVFVIGATNRPDLLDPSLLRPGRFDKLVYVGINEDRGSQLQVLSAVTRKFKLDPSVSLPSILEKCPTRLTGADIYALCSDAMMCAVKRKVEWIEEGLDTESSALVLTMEDFLQAAARLQPSVSEQELLRYRLIQQKFAAC
;
A
#
# COMPACT_ATOMS: atom_id res chain seq x y z
N MET A 1 -14.50 -33.84 58.07
CA MET A 1 -14.90 -35.06 57.36
C MET A 1 -16.07 -34.67 56.47
N PRO A 2 -15.80 -34.27 55.21
CA PRO A 2 -16.80 -33.66 54.35
C PRO A 2 -17.57 -34.69 53.51
N SER A 3 -18.58 -34.13 52.87
CA SER A 3 -19.81 -34.70 52.35
C SER A 3 -19.79 -35.01 50.84
N LEU A 4 -20.58 -36.05 50.50
CA LEU A 4 -21.44 -36.22 49.31
C LEU A 4 -20.83 -36.53 47.93
N LEU A 5 -20.84 -37.85 47.63
CA LEU A 5 -21.38 -38.54 46.44
C LEU A 5 -21.72 -37.72 45.16
N ARG A 6 -21.04 -38.00 44.04
CA ARG A 6 -21.51 -38.91 42.97
C ARG A 6 -20.49 -39.02 41.82
N SER A 7 -20.34 -40.26 41.35
CA SER A 7 -19.66 -40.75 40.16
C SER A 7 -20.37 -40.36 38.86
N THR A 8 -19.62 -40.16 37.77
CA THR A 8 -19.69 -40.97 36.52
C THR A 8 -18.65 -40.47 35.50
N ASP A 9 -17.84 -41.42 35.04
CA ASP A 9 -17.41 -41.70 33.67
C ASP A 9 -16.58 -40.67 32.87
N GLU A 10 -15.38 -41.15 32.53
CA GLU A 10 -14.42 -40.64 31.58
C GLU A 10 -14.95 -40.81 30.14
N ASP A 11 -14.95 -39.72 29.38
CA ASP A 11 -15.00 -39.76 27.91
C ASP A 11 -14.03 -38.67 27.42
N GLU A 12 -12.88 -39.11 26.90
CA GLU A 12 -11.88 -38.25 26.26
C GLU A 12 -12.37 -37.86 24.86
N GLY A 13 -12.56 -36.56 24.63
CA GLY A 13 -12.65 -35.94 23.31
C GLY A 13 -11.88 -34.62 23.31
N PRO A 14 -11.08 -34.29 22.28
CA PRO A 14 -10.32 -33.05 22.27
C PRO A 14 -11.20 -31.88 21.80
N GLU A 15 -11.46 -30.93 22.69
CA GLU A 15 -12.03 -29.63 22.32
C GLU A 15 -10.94 -28.73 21.71
N GLU A 16 -11.06 -28.49 20.39
CA GLU A 16 -10.37 -27.39 19.69
C GLU A 16 -10.87 -26.04 20.22
N ALA A 17 -10.05 -25.38 21.02
CA ALA A 17 -10.23 -23.98 21.40
C ALA A 17 -9.99 -23.07 20.17
N LYS A 18 -11.09 -22.55 19.59
CA LYS A 18 -11.06 -21.44 18.63
C LYS A 18 -10.63 -20.14 19.32
N GLY A 19 -9.31 -19.96 19.45
CA GLY A 19 -8.68 -18.65 19.63
C GLY A 19 -8.71 -17.89 18.30
N ARG A 20 -9.39 -16.74 18.30
CA ARG A 20 -9.56 -15.86 17.16
C ARG A 20 -8.29 -15.01 17.00
N GLU A 21 -7.30 -15.51 16.26
CA GLU A 21 -6.13 -14.74 15.83
C GLU A 21 -6.54 -13.71 14.77
N VAL A 22 -6.26 -12.45 15.07
CA VAL A 22 -6.37 -11.31 14.17
C VAL A 22 -5.14 -11.33 13.28
N LEU A 23 -5.26 -11.91 12.08
CA LEU A 23 -4.27 -11.85 11.01
C LEU A 23 -4.19 -10.42 10.45
N ALA A 24 -3.23 -9.65 10.96
CA ALA A 24 -2.65 -8.52 10.27
C ALA A 24 -1.24 -8.93 9.83
N ASP A 25 -1.18 -9.79 8.79
CA ASP A 25 0.07 -10.16 8.16
C ASP A 25 0.47 -9.07 7.15
N ASP A 26 1.71 -8.61 7.30
CA ASP A 26 2.47 -7.91 6.28
C ASP A 26 2.41 -8.69 4.96
N SER A 27 1.61 -8.19 4.03
CA SER A 27 1.56 -8.67 2.65
C SER A 27 2.76 -8.11 1.88
N ASP A 28 3.93 -8.68 2.17
CA ASP A 28 5.01 -8.73 1.19
C ASP A 28 4.43 -9.34 -0.11
N CYS A 29 4.70 -8.68 -1.25
CA CYS A 29 4.27 -9.01 -2.61
C CYS A 29 4.63 -10.45 -3.03
N SER A 30 3.94 -11.43 -2.45
CA SER A 30 4.16 -12.88 -2.61
C SER A 30 2.84 -13.64 -2.81
N GLY A 31 1.76 -12.92 -3.11
CA GLY A 31 0.45 -13.45 -3.45
C GLY A 31 0.16 -13.48 -4.95
N LEU A 32 1.12 -13.90 -5.80
CA LEU A 32 0.74 -14.48 -7.08
C LEU A 32 0.15 -15.86 -6.76
N PRO A 33 -1.14 -16.14 -7.06
CA PRO A 33 -1.63 -17.51 -6.93
C PRO A 33 -0.77 -18.40 -7.82
N LYS A 34 -0.47 -19.60 -7.30
CA LYS A 34 0.19 -20.73 -7.96
C LYS A 34 -0.57 -21.21 -9.20
N ALA A 35 -0.86 -20.32 -10.16
CA ALA A 35 -1.04 -20.70 -11.54
C ALA A 35 0.37 -20.87 -12.09
N LYS A 36 0.59 -21.95 -12.84
CA LYS A 36 1.84 -22.26 -13.55
C LYS A 36 2.15 -21.19 -14.62
N LEU A 37 2.35 -19.92 -14.24
CA LEU A 37 2.94 -18.92 -15.11
C LEU A 37 4.46 -19.06 -14.99
N LEU A 38 4.95 -20.20 -15.49
CA LEU A 38 6.29 -20.24 -16.06
C LEU A 38 6.23 -19.19 -17.18
N VAL A 39 6.75 -17.99 -16.93
CA VAL A 39 7.05 -17.05 -17.99
C VAL A 39 8.01 -17.81 -18.90
N ALA A 40 7.49 -18.31 -20.01
CA ALA A 40 8.26 -18.84 -21.12
C ALA A 40 9.06 -17.67 -21.71
N THR A 41 10.10 -17.26 -21.00
CA THR A 41 11.19 -16.52 -21.61
C THR A 41 11.81 -17.49 -22.59
N THR A 42 11.68 -17.17 -23.86
CA THR A 42 12.12 -17.95 -25.00
C THR A 42 13.66 -17.96 -25.02
N ALA A 43 14.27 -18.74 -24.13
CA ALA A 43 15.58 -19.30 -24.36
C ALA A 43 15.35 -20.49 -25.31
N ARG A 44 15.81 -20.37 -26.56
CA ARG A 44 15.92 -21.50 -27.49
C ARG A 44 16.79 -22.58 -26.85
N SER A 45 16.14 -23.52 -26.19
CA SER A 45 16.71 -24.77 -25.70
C SER A 45 16.60 -25.78 -26.83
N THR A 46 17.71 -26.01 -27.52
CA THR A 46 17.88 -27.16 -28.41
C THR A 46 17.87 -28.42 -27.54
N VAL A 47 16.82 -29.21 -27.68
CA VAL A 47 16.64 -30.51 -27.02
C VAL A 47 17.74 -31.48 -27.46
N LEU A 48 18.54 -31.96 -26.52
CA LEU A 48 19.28 -33.22 -26.64
C LEU A 48 18.80 -34.15 -25.51
N GLY A 49 18.24 -35.29 -25.90
CA GLY A 49 17.56 -36.24 -25.01
C GLY A 49 18.49 -37.02 -24.08
N PRO A 50 17.93 -37.83 -23.15
CA PRO A 50 18.70 -38.48 -22.10
C PRO A 50 19.30 -39.79 -22.61
N CYS A 51 20.62 -39.90 -22.60
CA CYS A 51 21.31 -41.19 -22.63
C CYS A 51 21.80 -41.53 -21.22
N GLY A 52 21.16 -42.53 -20.62
CA GLY A 52 21.61 -43.13 -19.37
C GLY A 52 22.94 -43.87 -19.54
N GLY A 53 23.81 -43.72 -18.56
CA GLY A 53 25.05 -44.47 -18.44
C GLY A 53 25.71 -44.19 -17.09
N LYS A 54 25.64 -45.15 -16.16
CA LYS A 54 26.54 -45.23 -15.00
C LYS A 54 27.97 -45.37 -15.51
N LEU A 55 28.94 -44.71 -14.87
CA LEU A 55 30.28 -45.26 -14.57
C LEU A 55 31.13 -44.29 -13.73
N ALA A 56 32.09 -44.90 -13.05
CA ALA A 56 32.79 -44.44 -11.86
C ALA A 56 34.05 -43.61 -12.14
N LEU A 57 34.55 -43.02 -11.04
CA LEU A 57 35.92 -42.55 -10.78
C LEU A 57 37.00 -43.12 -11.71
N THR A 58 37.77 -42.22 -12.33
CA THR A 58 39.26 -42.14 -12.30
C THR A 58 39.74 -41.19 -13.40
N SER A 59 40.77 -40.39 -13.10
CA SER A 59 41.57 -39.65 -14.09
C SER A 59 42.07 -40.59 -15.19
N PRO A 60 42.17 -40.14 -16.46
CA PRO A 60 43.40 -39.49 -16.88
C PRO A 60 43.21 -38.34 -17.90
N ALA A 61 44.29 -37.60 -18.10
CA ALA A 61 44.46 -36.62 -19.16
C ALA A 61 44.06 -37.20 -20.54
N PHE A 62 43.29 -36.44 -21.31
CA PHE A 62 43.02 -36.71 -22.72
C PHE A 62 43.11 -35.41 -23.53
N VAL A 63 44.03 -35.45 -24.49
CA VAL A 63 44.18 -34.49 -25.59
C VAL A 63 43.09 -34.81 -26.62
N LEU A 64 42.28 -33.81 -26.97
CA LEU A 64 41.41 -33.84 -28.15
C LEU A 64 41.58 -32.53 -28.94
N SER A 65 41.60 -32.72 -30.25
CA SER A 65 42.02 -31.80 -31.33
C SER A 65 41.26 -30.47 -31.41
N ALA A 66 42.01 -29.42 -31.73
CA ALA A 66 41.59 -28.03 -31.95
C ALA A 66 40.60 -27.83 -33.11
N PRO A 67 39.74 -26.80 -33.05
CA PRO A 67 39.33 -26.04 -34.23
C PRO A 67 40.29 -24.85 -34.42
N GLN A 68 41.10 -24.90 -35.48
CA GLN A 68 41.94 -23.79 -35.92
C GLN A 68 41.10 -22.55 -36.26
N ARG A 69 41.15 -21.52 -35.41
CA ARG A 69 41.00 -20.12 -35.80
C ARG A 69 41.93 -19.30 -34.92
N TYR A 70 42.74 -18.45 -35.56
CA TYR A 70 43.85 -17.65 -35.01
C TYR A 70 45.24 -18.28 -35.03
N GLU A 71 45.62 -18.92 -36.13
CA GLU A 71 46.99 -18.77 -36.64
C GLU A 71 46.92 -18.66 -38.16
N ALA A 72 47.07 -17.43 -38.67
CA ALA A 72 47.43 -17.21 -40.06
C ALA A 72 48.31 -15.96 -40.07
N GLU A 73 49.62 -16.19 -40.12
CA GLU A 73 50.59 -15.20 -40.57
C GLU A 73 50.12 -14.59 -41.89
N ALA A 74 50.12 -13.26 -41.94
CA ALA A 74 49.69 -12.50 -43.10
C ALA A 74 50.60 -12.79 -44.30
N SER A 75 50.13 -13.61 -45.23
CA SER A 75 50.50 -13.52 -46.64
C SER A 75 49.36 -12.83 -47.39
N ILE A 76 49.73 -11.80 -48.14
CA ILE A 76 48.85 -10.83 -48.78
C ILE A 76 47.94 -11.52 -49.82
N ALA A 77 46.63 -11.48 -49.60
CA ALA A 77 45.63 -11.69 -50.65
C ALA A 77 44.38 -10.82 -50.35
N GLU A 78 44.04 -9.96 -51.30
CA GLU A 78 42.96 -8.99 -51.23
C GLU A 78 41.59 -9.66 -51.06
N GLY A 79 40.99 -9.50 -49.89
CA GLY A 79 39.60 -9.82 -49.60
C GLY A 79 39.00 -8.75 -48.71
N LYS A 80 38.02 -8.01 -49.24
CA LYS A 80 37.30 -6.92 -48.55
C LYS A 80 36.55 -7.44 -47.33
N GLY A 81 37.22 -7.50 -46.19
CA GLY A 81 36.66 -7.56 -44.85
C GLY A 81 37.22 -6.41 -44.04
N SER A 82 36.39 -5.76 -43.22
CA SER A 82 36.80 -4.63 -42.38
C SER A 82 37.86 -5.08 -41.37
N GLN A 83 39.14 -4.95 -41.71
CA GLN A 83 40.26 -5.19 -40.81
C GLN A 83 40.47 -3.93 -39.96
N SER A 84 40.07 -3.99 -38.70
CA SER A 84 40.38 -2.94 -37.72
C SER A 84 41.90 -2.92 -37.46
N LEU A 85 42.53 -1.77 -37.69
CA LEU A 85 43.98 -1.47 -37.50
C LEU A 85 44.44 -1.49 -36.02
N LEU A 86 43.67 -2.04 -35.10
CA LEU A 86 44.01 -2.05 -33.67
C LEU A 86 45.01 -3.16 -33.39
N ALA A 87 46.14 -2.82 -32.76
CA ALA A 87 47.09 -3.79 -32.25
C ALA A 87 46.37 -4.75 -31.29
N VAL A 88 46.48 -6.06 -31.55
CA VAL A 88 45.85 -7.08 -30.69
C VAL A 88 46.54 -7.04 -29.32
N PRO A 89 45.81 -6.83 -28.22
CA PRO A 89 46.41 -6.78 -26.89
C PRO A 89 47.06 -8.13 -26.54
N PRO A 90 48.20 -8.13 -25.82
CA PRO A 90 48.92 -9.36 -25.49
C PRO A 90 48.15 -10.23 -24.50
N PHE A 91 48.41 -11.54 -24.53
CA PHE A 91 47.85 -12.47 -23.55
C PHE A 91 48.56 -12.35 -22.20
N ALA A 92 47.78 -12.43 -21.11
CA ALA A 92 48.34 -12.55 -19.77
C ALA A 92 48.96 -13.94 -19.56
N LYS A 93 50.04 -14.05 -18.80
CA LYS A 93 50.59 -15.32 -18.32
C LYS A 93 49.96 -15.74 -17.00
N GLU A 94 49.81 -14.78 -16.08
CA GLU A 94 49.23 -15.00 -14.75
C GLU A 94 48.22 -13.90 -14.43
N LEU A 95 47.06 -14.30 -13.89
CA LEU A 95 45.98 -13.41 -13.47
C LEU A 95 45.67 -13.64 -11.99
N HIS A 96 45.82 -12.60 -11.16
CA HIS A 96 45.52 -12.65 -9.74
C HIS A 96 44.21 -11.92 -9.46
N VAL A 97 43.25 -12.66 -8.92
CA VAL A 97 41.88 -12.20 -8.71
C VAL A 97 41.50 -12.36 -7.24
N GLU A 98 40.71 -11.45 -6.70
CA GLU A 98 40.22 -11.49 -5.32
C GLU A 98 38.69 -11.41 -5.31
N ILE A 99 38.03 -12.17 -4.45
CA ILE A 99 36.57 -12.12 -4.35
C ILE A 99 36.12 -10.88 -3.60
N VAL A 100 35.15 -10.15 -4.14
CA VAL A 100 34.59 -8.98 -3.44
C VAL A 100 33.62 -9.44 -2.37
N HIS A 101 33.76 -8.99 -1.12
CA HIS A 101 32.78 -9.28 -0.07
C HIS A 101 31.42 -8.67 -0.43
N SER A 102 30.37 -9.49 -0.40
CA SER A 102 28.99 -9.06 -0.63
C SER A 102 28.07 -9.71 0.40
N PRO A 103 26.98 -9.04 0.82
CA PRO A 103 25.94 -9.69 1.63
C PRO A 103 25.15 -10.76 0.88
N THR A 104 25.27 -10.85 -0.46
CA THR A 104 24.47 -11.76 -1.31
C THR A 104 25.12 -13.12 -1.57
N TYR A 105 26.37 -13.33 -1.15
CA TYR A 105 27.07 -14.60 -1.34
C TYR A 105 28.21 -14.73 -0.33
N SER A 106 28.53 -15.96 0.06
CA SER A 106 29.69 -16.24 0.91
C SER A 106 30.99 -16.04 0.13
N ALA A 107 32.03 -15.51 0.79
CA ALA A 107 33.39 -15.39 0.25
C ALA A 107 34.25 -16.67 0.42
N ARG A 108 33.72 -17.71 1.08
CA ARG A 108 34.46 -18.93 1.45
C ARG A 108 34.11 -20.16 0.58
N GLY A 109 33.63 -19.94 -0.65
CA GLY A 109 33.23 -21.00 -1.58
C GLY A 109 34.35 -21.45 -2.54
N VAL A 110 34.07 -22.51 -3.30
CA VAL A 110 34.92 -22.97 -4.42
C VAL A 110 34.38 -22.35 -5.71
N TYR A 111 35.16 -21.51 -6.39
CA TYR A 111 34.70 -20.75 -7.57
C TYR A 111 35.32 -21.22 -8.90
N ASP A 112 36.21 -22.20 -8.85
CA ASP A 112 37.08 -22.62 -9.97
C ASP A 112 36.27 -22.96 -11.23
N ARG A 113 35.18 -23.72 -11.08
CA ARG A 113 34.33 -24.14 -12.20
C ARG A 113 33.65 -22.96 -12.91
N ILE A 114 33.23 -21.95 -12.15
CA ILE A 114 32.54 -20.78 -12.69
C ILE A 114 33.54 -19.84 -13.37
N LEU A 115 34.70 -19.62 -12.74
CA LEU A 115 35.77 -18.82 -13.34
C LEU A 115 36.30 -19.47 -14.63
N TYR A 116 36.45 -20.79 -14.66
CA TYR A 116 36.81 -21.52 -15.86
C TYR A 116 35.80 -21.30 -17.00
N LYS A 117 34.50 -21.42 -16.72
CA LYS A 117 33.43 -21.15 -17.69
C LYS A 117 33.40 -19.69 -18.15
N HIS A 118 33.72 -18.75 -17.26
CA HIS A 118 33.73 -17.31 -17.59
C HIS A 118 34.83 -16.94 -18.60
N PHE A 119 36.00 -17.56 -18.48
CA PHE A 119 37.17 -17.33 -19.33
C PHE A 119 37.30 -18.32 -20.50
N GLU A 120 36.33 -19.22 -20.71
CA GLU A 120 36.27 -20.07 -21.91
C GLU A 120 36.21 -19.24 -23.21
N THR A 121 35.63 -18.03 -23.12
CA THR A 121 35.75 -17.01 -24.16
C THR A 121 36.85 -16.02 -23.76
N PRO A 122 37.81 -15.68 -24.65
CA PRO A 122 38.87 -14.72 -24.33
C PRO A 122 38.28 -13.34 -24.02
N ARG A 123 38.68 -12.75 -22.89
CA ARG A 123 38.19 -11.44 -22.40
C ARG A 123 39.35 -10.49 -22.15
N LEU A 124 39.16 -9.20 -22.46
CA LEU A 124 40.10 -8.14 -22.14
C LEU A 124 39.92 -7.71 -20.68
N VAL A 125 41.01 -7.63 -19.93
CA VAL A 125 41.03 -7.29 -18.51
C VAL A 125 42.17 -6.33 -18.19
N GLN A 126 41.92 -5.34 -17.32
CA GLN A 126 42.91 -4.40 -16.78
C GLN A 126 43.11 -4.59 -15.27
N GLU A 127 44.25 -4.14 -14.74
CA GLU A 127 44.48 -4.12 -13.30
C GLU A 127 43.49 -3.15 -12.62
N GLY A 128 42.79 -3.63 -11.59
CA GLY A 128 41.76 -2.87 -10.88
C GLY A 128 40.33 -3.11 -11.37
N ASP A 129 40.14 -3.82 -12.49
CA ASP A 129 38.81 -4.14 -13.02
C ASP A 129 37.99 -5.05 -12.09
N ILE A 130 36.67 -4.91 -12.16
CA ILE A 130 35.71 -5.75 -11.44
C ILE A 130 34.98 -6.63 -12.45
N LEU A 131 35.22 -7.93 -12.37
CA LEU A 131 34.62 -8.95 -13.19
C LEU A 131 33.28 -9.38 -12.57
N CYS A 132 32.20 -9.26 -13.35
CA CYS A 132 30.88 -9.76 -12.99
C CYS A 132 30.68 -11.16 -13.59
N VAL A 133 30.55 -12.17 -12.74
CA VAL A 133 30.48 -13.57 -13.14
C VAL A 133 29.10 -14.13 -12.78
N PRO A 134 28.23 -14.43 -13.77
CA PRO A 134 26.91 -14.98 -13.50
C PRO A 134 26.98 -16.45 -13.09
N THR A 135 26.22 -16.84 -12.07
CA THR A 135 26.17 -18.23 -11.55
C THR A 135 25.13 -19.12 -12.24
N PHE A 136 24.44 -18.61 -13.27
CA PHE A 136 23.31 -19.30 -13.92
C PHE A 136 23.67 -20.72 -14.38
N GLY A 137 22.95 -21.71 -13.83
CA GLY A 137 23.08 -23.13 -14.14
C GLY A 137 24.00 -23.94 -13.21
N CYS A 138 24.55 -23.34 -12.15
CA CYS A 138 25.43 -24.01 -11.18
C CYS A 138 24.72 -24.28 -9.83
N ALA A 139 23.93 -25.36 -9.71
CA ALA A 139 23.03 -25.63 -8.56
C ALA A 139 23.62 -25.43 -7.14
N GLU A 140 24.95 -25.50 -6.99
CA GLU A 140 25.71 -25.19 -5.77
C GLU A 140 25.53 -23.76 -5.24
N PHE A 141 25.16 -22.80 -6.09
CA PHE A 141 24.97 -21.37 -5.75
C PHE A 141 23.49 -20.97 -5.70
N LEU A 142 22.58 -21.94 -5.66
CA LEU A 142 21.15 -21.72 -5.58
C LEU A 142 20.76 -21.42 -4.13
N GLU A 143 20.66 -20.14 -3.79
CA GLU A 143 20.20 -19.72 -2.46
C GLU A 143 18.69 -19.44 -2.46
N ALA A 144 18.01 -19.90 -1.40
CA ALA A 144 16.66 -19.49 -1.08
C ALA A 144 16.74 -18.16 -0.32
N ASN A 145 16.26 -17.08 -0.94
CA ASN A 145 16.19 -15.78 -0.26
C ASN A 145 15.20 -15.84 0.93
N SER A 146 15.27 -14.85 1.84
CA SER A 146 14.23 -14.58 2.85
C SER A 146 12.81 -14.60 2.27
N ASP A 147 12.70 -14.22 1.00
CA ASP A 147 11.46 -14.07 0.25
C ASP A 147 11.08 -15.34 -0.53
N LYS A 148 11.72 -16.48 -0.27
CA LYS A 148 11.47 -17.81 -0.90
C LYS A 148 11.67 -17.89 -2.42
N PHE A 149 12.19 -16.85 -3.06
CA PHE A 149 12.59 -16.89 -4.48
C PHE A 149 13.96 -17.57 -4.65
N LEU A 150 14.03 -18.47 -5.62
CA LEU A 150 15.30 -19.07 -6.07
C LEU A 150 15.99 -18.07 -6.99
N ARG A 151 17.15 -17.55 -6.59
CA ARG A 151 17.93 -16.62 -7.41
C ARG A 151 19.36 -17.12 -7.58
N TRP A 152 19.90 -16.85 -8.76
CA TRP A 152 21.30 -17.04 -9.09
C TRP A 152 22.05 -15.74 -8.75
N PRO A 153 22.89 -15.67 -7.70
CA PRO A 153 23.64 -14.46 -7.39
C PRO A 153 24.71 -14.21 -8.46
N GLU A 154 25.02 -12.95 -8.74
CA GLU A 154 26.20 -12.59 -9.54
C GLU A 154 27.39 -12.48 -8.59
N LEU A 155 28.51 -13.11 -8.93
CA LEU A 155 29.74 -13.05 -8.16
C LEU A 155 30.64 -11.96 -8.71
N TYR A 156 31.21 -11.13 -7.84
CA TYR A 156 32.12 -10.06 -8.23
C TYR A 156 33.54 -10.36 -7.80
N PHE A 157 34.46 -10.17 -8.73
CA PHE A 157 35.87 -10.49 -8.58
C PHE A 157 36.72 -9.29 -9.00
N LYS A 158 37.61 -8.83 -8.12
CA LYS A 158 38.51 -7.71 -8.40
C LYS A 158 39.85 -8.22 -8.90
N VAL A 159 40.33 -7.63 -9.98
CA VAL A 159 41.64 -7.95 -10.57
C VAL A 159 42.71 -7.18 -9.82
N ARG A 160 43.58 -7.90 -9.11
CA ARG A 160 44.63 -7.27 -8.30
C ARG A 160 45.92 -7.08 -9.06
N LYS A 161 46.33 -8.09 -9.83
CA LYS A 161 47.60 -8.07 -10.54
C LYS A 161 47.52 -8.91 -11.82
N ILE A 162 48.12 -8.42 -12.89
CA ILE A 162 48.24 -9.13 -14.16
C ILE A 162 49.72 -9.18 -14.56
N LEU A 163 50.20 -10.35 -14.96
CA LEU A 163 51.55 -10.51 -15.52
C LEU A 163 51.45 -10.90 -16.99
N GLY A 164 52.07 -10.12 -17.87
CA GLY A 164 52.12 -10.38 -19.31
C GLY A 164 53.02 -11.56 -19.69
N THR A 165 52.83 -12.05 -20.91
CA THR A 165 53.68 -13.10 -21.53
C THR A 165 55.05 -12.59 -21.97
N VAL A 166 55.18 -11.29 -22.29
CA VAL A 166 56.45 -10.65 -22.69
C VAL A 166 57.03 -9.87 -21.51
N GLU A 167 58.24 -10.23 -21.07
CA GLU A 167 58.94 -9.52 -20.00
C GLU A 167 59.39 -8.13 -20.48
N GLY A 168 58.76 -7.06 -19.97
CA GLY A 168 59.20 -5.66 -20.16
C GLY A 168 58.21 -4.71 -20.83
N GLU A 169 57.13 -5.21 -21.45
CA GLU A 169 56.04 -4.36 -21.98
C GLU A 169 54.82 -4.40 -21.05
N GLN A 170 54.62 -3.35 -20.26
CA GLN A 170 53.38 -3.16 -19.52
C GLN A 170 52.31 -2.62 -20.47
N SER A 171 51.44 -3.50 -20.97
CA SER A 171 50.22 -3.09 -21.68
C SER A 171 49.16 -2.67 -20.68
N GLU A 172 48.35 -1.67 -21.03
CA GLU A 172 47.23 -1.18 -20.19
C GLU A 172 46.11 -2.24 -20.03
N GLY A 173 46.04 -3.24 -20.92
CA GLY A 173 45.09 -4.34 -20.83
C GLY A 173 45.62 -5.61 -21.48
N TYR A 174 45.18 -6.76 -20.95
CA TYR A 174 45.62 -8.09 -21.38
C TYR A 174 44.42 -8.97 -21.74
N LEU A 175 44.59 -9.87 -22.71
CA LEU A 175 43.62 -10.92 -23.01
C LEU A 175 43.81 -12.11 -22.07
N VAL A 176 42.71 -12.57 -21.49
CA VAL A 176 42.65 -13.71 -20.57
C VAL A 176 41.78 -14.81 -21.17
N ASP A 177 42.33 -16.03 -21.22
CA ASP A 177 41.73 -17.26 -21.72
C ASP A 177 42.27 -18.47 -20.93
N THR A 178 41.49 -19.54 -20.90
CA THR A 178 41.81 -20.85 -20.32
C THR A 178 43.09 -21.50 -20.86
N GLN A 179 43.53 -21.21 -22.09
CA GLN A 179 44.68 -21.87 -22.71
C GLN A 179 46.02 -21.20 -22.36
N ASN A 180 46.04 -19.87 -22.28
CA ASN A 180 47.28 -19.09 -22.19
C ASN A 180 47.56 -18.55 -20.79
N THR A 181 46.57 -18.55 -19.89
CA THR A 181 46.62 -17.82 -18.62
C THR A 181 46.42 -18.72 -17.42
N SER A 182 47.26 -18.57 -16.39
CA SER A 182 47.10 -19.23 -15.09
C SER A 182 46.37 -18.30 -14.12
N LEU A 183 45.22 -18.74 -13.59
CA LEU A 183 44.38 -17.95 -12.69
C LEU A 183 44.68 -18.29 -11.22
N TYR A 184 44.90 -17.26 -10.40
CA TYR A 184 45.15 -17.36 -8.96
C TYR A 184 44.10 -16.57 -8.18
N LEU A 185 43.42 -17.24 -7.24
CA LEU A 185 42.49 -16.59 -6.30
C LEU A 185 43.23 -16.17 -5.02
N VAL A 186 43.40 -14.87 -4.80
CA VAL A 186 44.22 -14.29 -3.73
C VAL A 186 43.33 -13.67 -2.63
N GLY A 187 42.55 -14.51 -1.95
CA GLY A 187 41.71 -14.03 -0.83
C GLY A 187 40.56 -13.11 -1.26
N SER A 188 40.16 -12.19 -0.38
CA SER A 188 38.96 -11.36 -0.54
C SER A 188 39.21 -9.88 -0.29
N THR A 189 38.47 -9.02 -1.00
CA THR A 189 38.57 -7.56 -0.91
C THR A 189 37.23 -6.84 -0.85
N ASN A 190 37.30 -5.56 -0.50
CA ASN A 190 36.17 -4.66 -0.40
C ASN A 190 36.23 -3.67 -1.57
N SER A 191 35.18 -3.59 -2.38
CA SER A 191 35.10 -2.68 -3.52
C SER A 191 33.66 -2.34 -3.88
N ALA A 192 33.46 -1.15 -4.44
CA ALA A 192 32.21 -0.73 -5.07
C ALA A 192 31.87 -1.68 -6.22
N VAL A 193 30.65 -2.19 -6.28
CA VAL A 193 30.25 -3.16 -7.30
C VAL A 193 29.36 -2.48 -8.35
N PRO A 194 29.70 -2.58 -9.65
CA PRO A 194 28.86 -2.05 -10.71
C PRO A 194 27.54 -2.82 -10.78
N SER A 195 26.44 -2.10 -10.94
CA SER A 195 25.13 -2.71 -11.14
C SER A 195 25.04 -3.33 -12.55
N SER A 196 24.90 -4.65 -12.59
CA SER A 196 24.51 -5.39 -13.80
C SER A 196 23.00 -5.64 -13.76
N PRO A 197 22.25 -5.38 -14.85
CA PRO A 197 20.84 -5.74 -14.90
C PRO A 197 20.71 -7.26 -14.85
N ALA A 198 20.21 -7.77 -13.73
CA ALA A 198 20.02 -9.21 -13.54
C ALA A 198 19.17 -9.78 -14.69
N CYS A 199 19.78 -10.65 -15.48
CA CYS A 199 19.17 -11.30 -16.63
C CYS A 199 17.87 -12.01 -16.19
N GLY A 200 16.71 -11.51 -16.66
CA GLY A 200 15.39 -12.08 -16.38
C GLY A 200 14.52 -11.29 -15.38
N SER A 201 14.95 -10.13 -14.89
CA SER A 201 14.09 -9.23 -14.10
C SER A 201 13.35 -8.23 -14.98
N HIS A 202 12.06 -8.01 -14.71
CA HIS A 202 11.21 -7.03 -15.42
C HIS A 202 11.92 -5.66 -15.55
N GLU A 203 11.80 -5.00 -16.70
CA GLU A 203 12.48 -3.72 -16.98
C GLU A 203 12.24 -2.65 -15.91
N PHE A 204 11.04 -2.62 -15.33
CA PHE A 204 10.73 -1.73 -14.20
C PHE A 204 11.59 -2.01 -12.94
N TRP A 205 11.85 -3.27 -12.62
CA TRP A 205 12.59 -3.68 -11.41
C TRP A 205 14.11 -3.60 -11.58
N SER A 206 14.59 -3.54 -12.82
CA SER A 206 16.01 -3.42 -13.17
C SER A 206 16.40 -2.04 -13.69
N SER A 207 15.42 -1.16 -13.96
CA SER A 207 15.67 0.22 -14.39
C SER A 207 16.33 1.05 -13.28
N LEU A 208 17.36 1.79 -13.67
CA LEU A 208 18.04 2.78 -12.82
C LEU A 208 17.18 4.03 -12.55
N SER A 209 16.02 4.15 -13.20
CA SER A 209 15.04 5.21 -12.97
C SER A 209 13.62 4.63 -13.03
N PRO A 210 13.11 4.05 -11.92
CA PRO A 210 11.74 3.56 -11.87
C PRO A 210 10.75 4.71 -12.08
N ALA A 211 9.76 4.49 -12.95
CA ALA A 211 8.72 5.46 -13.24
C ALA A 211 7.96 5.86 -11.96
N GLY A 212 7.76 7.17 -11.76
CA GLY A 212 7.07 7.73 -10.58
C GLY A 212 7.93 7.89 -9.32
N LEU A 213 9.15 7.31 -9.27
CA LEU A 213 10.07 7.43 -8.12
C LEU A 213 11.39 8.12 -8.49
N SER A 214 11.54 8.61 -9.72
CA SER A 214 12.78 9.20 -10.23
C SER A 214 13.26 10.40 -9.41
N ASP A 215 12.36 11.23 -8.92
CA ASP A 215 12.74 12.44 -8.18
C ASP A 215 13.21 12.12 -6.77
N VAL A 216 12.57 11.13 -6.13
CA VAL A 216 13.02 10.58 -4.83
C VAL A 216 14.39 9.92 -4.98
N VAL A 217 14.61 9.14 -6.04
CA VAL A 217 15.92 8.54 -6.33
C VAL A 217 16.99 9.61 -6.54
N LYS A 218 16.70 10.69 -7.28
CA LYS A 218 17.63 11.81 -7.45
C LYS A 218 17.94 12.51 -6.12
N GLN A 219 16.95 12.74 -5.27
CA GLN A 219 17.14 13.33 -3.94
C GLN A 219 18.02 12.45 -3.06
N LEU A 220 17.76 11.14 -3.00
CA LEU A 220 18.56 10.18 -2.25
C LEU A 220 20.00 10.09 -2.79
N CYS A 221 20.18 10.04 -4.12
CA CYS A 221 21.50 10.08 -4.73
C CYS A 221 22.25 11.39 -4.41
N GLY A 222 21.55 12.52 -4.42
CA GLY A 222 22.10 13.83 -4.06
C GLY A 222 22.53 13.91 -2.60
N ALA A 223 21.77 13.29 -1.69
CA ALA A 223 22.08 13.23 -0.26
C ALA A 223 23.26 12.28 0.03
N LEU A 224 23.35 11.12 -0.63
CA LEU A 224 24.40 10.14 -0.35
C LEU A 224 25.73 10.41 -1.05
N ARG A 225 25.73 10.99 -2.27
CA ARG A 225 26.93 11.21 -3.08
C ARG A 225 28.04 12.01 -2.36
N PRO A 226 27.76 13.08 -1.59
CA PRO A 226 28.78 13.81 -0.83
C PRO A 226 29.55 12.95 0.18
N HIS A 227 28.91 11.93 0.74
CA HIS A 227 29.51 11.06 1.76
C HIS A 227 30.39 9.95 1.18
N LEU A 228 30.34 9.70 -0.14
CA LEU A 228 31.18 8.69 -0.82
C LEU A 228 32.57 9.21 -1.18
N ASN A 229 32.74 10.54 -1.27
CA ASN A 229 34.02 11.13 -1.63
C ASN A 229 34.92 11.25 -0.38
N SER A 230 36.07 10.57 -0.41
CA SER A 230 37.09 10.54 0.66
C SER A 230 37.60 11.91 1.15
N ARG A 231 37.28 13.01 0.44
CA ARG A 231 37.61 14.39 0.84
C ARG A 231 36.61 15.03 1.83
N ALA A 232 35.57 14.33 2.26
CA ALA A 232 34.52 14.82 3.16
C ALA A 232 34.95 14.82 4.66
N THR A 233 36.07 15.47 4.99
CA THR A 233 36.50 15.71 6.38
C THR A 233 35.73 16.85 7.07
N ALA A 234 34.84 17.55 6.37
CA ALA A 234 34.10 18.70 6.90
C ALA A 234 32.67 18.40 7.40
N LEU A 235 32.10 17.21 7.12
CA LEU A 235 30.77 16.83 7.58
C LEU A 235 30.88 16.02 8.88
N ASN A 236 30.30 16.55 9.96
CA ASN A 236 30.09 15.82 11.22
C ASN A 236 28.85 14.92 11.06
N GLY A 237 29.04 13.61 11.07
CA GLY A 237 27.97 12.61 11.02
C GLY A 237 28.15 11.55 9.92
N ALA A 238 27.67 10.33 10.18
CA ALA A 238 27.45 9.34 9.13
C ALA A 238 26.32 9.83 8.20
N GLY A 239 26.37 9.49 6.91
CA GLY A 239 25.30 9.83 5.98
C GLY A 239 24.03 9.05 6.32
N SER A 240 23.19 9.62 7.18
CA SER A 240 21.95 9.02 7.69
C SER A 240 20.73 9.68 7.06
N ILE A 241 19.84 8.87 6.50
CA ILE A 241 18.59 9.34 5.87
C ILE A 241 17.39 8.62 6.49
N LEU A 242 16.42 9.39 6.99
CA LEU A 242 15.11 8.88 7.35
C LEU A 242 14.20 8.95 6.12
N PHE A 243 13.67 7.81 5.71
CA PHE A 243 12.84 7.66 4.52
C PHE A 243 11.40 7.31 4.90
N SER A 244 10.53 8.32 4.87
CA SER A 244 9.13 8.21 5.27
C SER A 244 8.20 8.07 4.07
N GLY A 245 7.08 7.36 4.24
CA GLY A 245 6.06 7.22 3.19
C GLY A 245 5.02 6.16 3.51
N PRO A 246 3.88 6.08 2.81
CA PRO A 246 2.88 5.05 3.05
C PRO A 246 3.46 3.65 2.81
N SER A 247 2.87 2.63 3.46
CA SER A 247 3.27 1.24 3.20
C SER A 247 3.04 0.88 1.72
N GLY A 248 3.89 0.02 1.16
CA GLY A 248 3.82 -0.36 -0.25
C GLY A 248 4.29 0.70 -1.26
N SER A 249 4.79 1.86 -0.84
CA SER A 249 5.29 2.95 -1.72
C SER A 249 6.54 2.63 -2.54
N GLY A 250 7.12 1.44 -2.36
CA GLY A 250 8.34 1.05 -3.07
C GLY A 250 9.60 1.63 -2.45
N LYS A 251 9.61 1.92 -1.14
CA LYS A 251 10.79 2.43 -0.42
C LYS A 251 12.02 1.57 -0.63
N LEU A 252 11.87 0.26 -0.45
CA LEU A 252 12.94 -0.72 -0.68
C LEU A 252 13.45 -0.67 -2.12
N MET A 253 12.54 -0.52 -3.09
CA MET A 253 12.89 -0.43 -4.50
C MET A 253 13.68 0.85 -4.79
N ALA A 254 13.24 2.00 -4.28
CA ALA A 254 13.96 3.27 -4.42
C ALA A 254 15.39 3.17 -3.84
N VAL A 255 15.54 2.61 -2.63
CA VAL A 255 16.86 2.42 -2.01
C VAL A 255 17.73 1.48 -2.84
N ARG A 256 17.17 0.36 -3.33
CA ARG A 256 17.89 -0.59 -4.18
C ARG A 256 18.39 0.05 -5.48
N VAL A 257 17.57 0.89 -6.10
CA VAL A 257 17.96 1.65 -7.30
C VAL A 257 19.07 2.65 -6.96
N VAL A 258 18.97 3.38 -5.86
CA VAL A 258 20.01 4.33 -5.42
C VAL A 258 21.35 3.63 -5.20
N CYS A 259 21.35 2.47 -4.51
CA CYS A 259 22.57 1.66 -4.35
C CYS A 259 23.14 1.23 -5.70
N SER A 260 22.27 0.85 -6.65
CA SER A 260 22.68 0.45 -8.01
C SER A 260 23.26 1.63 -8.80
N CYS A 261 22.71 2.84 -8.66
CA CYS A 261 23.21 4.06 -9.31
C CYS A 261 24.53 4.56 -8.72
N LEU A 262 24.79 4.27 -7.45
CA LEU A 262 26.00 4.68 -6.73
C LEU A 262 27.05 3.55 -6.63
N ASN A 263 26.79 2.37 -7.19
CA ASN A 263 27.64 1.17 -7.13
C ASN A 263 27.96 0.72 -5.69
N LEU A 264 26.96 0.79 -4.80
CA LEU A 264 27.07 0.44 -3.39
C LEU A 264 26.43 -0.92 -3.10
N HIS A 265 26.99 -1.65 -2.15
CA HIS A 265 26.34 -2.84 -1.60
C HIS A 265 25.11 -2.47 -0.79
N LEU A 266 24.03 -3.24 -0.90
CA LEU A 266 22.83 -3.08 -0.09
C LEU A 266 22.77 -4.17 0.98
N PHE A 267 22.84 -3.77 2.25
CA PHE A 267 22.63 -4.66 3.39
C PHE A 267 21.28 -4.36 4.04
N LYS A 268 20.29 -5.22 3.78
CA LYS A 268 18.93 -5.10 4.32
C LYS A 268 18.86 -5.75 5.70
N VAL A 269 18.29 -5.04 6.66
CA VAL A 269 17.99 -5.55 8.00
C VAL A 269 16.57 -5.16 8.38
N ASP A 270 15.75 -6.16 8.71
CA ASP A 270 14.38 -5.95 9.17
C ASP A 270 14.39 -5.69 10.68
N CYS A 271 13.91 -4.52 11.12
CA CYS A 271 13.98 -4.12 12.52
C CYS A 271 13.15 -5.03 13.44
N VAL A 272 12.09 -5.64 12.93
CA VAL A 272 11.32 -6.68 13.63
C VAL A 272 12.21 -7.87 14.05
N SER A 273 13.17 -8.25 13.22
CA SER A 273 14.11 -9.36 13.55
C SER A 273 15.18 -8.98 14.58
N LEU A 274 15.46 -7.68 14.70
CA LEU A 274 16.40 -7.14 15.66
C LEU A 274 15.80 -7.08 17.07
N CYS A 275 14.48 -6.92 17.19
CA CYS A 275 13.79 -7.01 18.47
C CYS A 275 14.03 -8.39 19.11
N GLY A 276 14.54 -8.38 20.33
CA GLY A 276 14.67 -9.56 21.17
C GLY A 276 13.75 -9.47 22.39
N ASP A 277 13.67 -10.57 23.15
CA ASP A 277 12.82 -10.63 24.35
C ASP A 277 13.24 -9.64 25.45
N THR A 278 14.48 -9.14 25.39
CA THR A 278 15.03 -8.14 26.31
C THR A 278 15.64 -6.96 25.56
N SER A 279 15.66 -5.79 26.21
CA SER A 279 16.27 -4.56 25.67
C SER A 279 17.76 -4.73 25.40
N GLY A 280 18.50 -5.40 26.30
CA GLY A 280 19.92 -5.71 26.10
C GLY A 280 20.18 -6.65 24.91
N ALA A 281 19.34 -7.67 24.71
CA ALA A 281 19.47 -8.54 23.53
C ALA A 281 19.21 -7.77 22.22
N THR A 282 18.26 -6.83 22.24
CA THR A 282 17.99 -5.95 21.09
C THR A 282 19.19 -5.04 20.81
N GLU A 283 19.80 -4.47 21.85
CA GLU A 283 20.99 -3.64 21.75
C GLU A 283 22.17 -4.38 21.09
N GLU A 284 22.51 -5.57 21.61
CA GLU A 284 23.58 -6.40 21.07
C GLU A 284 23.33 -6.76 19.60
N LYS A 285 22.09 -7.10 19.24
CA LYS A 285 21.70 -7.39 17.85
C LYS A 285 21.86 -6.18 16.94
N VAL A 286 21.49 -4.98 17.39
CA VAL A 286 21.67 -3.73 16.63
C VAL A 286 23.17 -3.47 16.43
N GLN A 287 23.98 -3.54 17.48
CA GLN A 287 25.44 -3.37 17.37
C GLN A 287 26.09 -4.40 16.43
N MET A 288 25.66 -5.66 16.49
CA MET A 288 26.11 -6.70 15.57
C MET A 288 25.71 -6.41 14.12
N ALA A 289 24.53 -5.86 13.87
CA ALA A 289 24.09 -5.50 12.52
C ALA A 289 24.96 -4.40 11.90
N PHE A 290 25.29 -3.36 12.67
CA PHE A 290 26.22 -2.30 12.23
C PHE A 290 27.64 -2.86 12.00
N SER A 291 28.12 -3.74 12.89
CA SER A 291 29.43 -4.38 12.75
C SER A 291 29.52 -5.27 11.51
N ARG A 292 28.43 -5.97 11.15
CA ARG A 292 28.33 -6.73 9.89
C ARG A 292 28.31 -5.82 8.67
N ALA A 293 27.57 -4.71 8.73
CA ALA A 293 27.53 -3.75 7.62
C ALA A 293 28.93 -3.21 7.29
N GLN A 294 29.74 -2.89 8.30
CA GLN A 294 31.12 -2.43 8.14
C GLN A 294 32.01 -3.39 7.33
N GLN A 295 31.73 -4.69 7.34
CA GLN A 295 32.51 -5.69 6.59
C GLN A 295 32.32 -5.57 5.08
N TYR A 296 31.21 -4.99 4.60
CA TYR A 296 30.82 -4.93 3.18
C TYR A 296 31.08 -3.56 2.52
N TYR A 297 32.00 -2.75 3.04
CA TYR A 297 32.23 -1.40 2.51
C TYR A 297 32.63 -1.40 1.02
N PRO A 298 32.13 -0.49 0.16
CA PRO A 298 31.11 0.53 0.39
C PRO A 298 29.69 -0.04 0.42
N CYS A 299 28.97 0.18 1.52
CA CYS A 299 27.62 -0.33 1.72
C CYS A 299 26.65 0.72 2.26
N VAL A 300 25.37 0.48 1.96
CA VAL A 300 24.22 1.13 2.59
C VAL A 300 23.54 0.11 3.50
N LEU A 301 23.46 0.41 4.79
CA LEU A 301 22.67 -0.30 5.77
C LEU A 301 21.22 0.23 5.70
N LEU A 302 20.30 -0.64 5.27
CA LEU A 302 18.87 -0.33 5.23
C LEU A 302 18.18 -0.95 6.45
N LEU A 303 17.68 -0.11 7.35
CA LEU A 303 16.86 -0.49 8.49
C LEU A 303 15.38 -0.38 8.12
N LYS A 304 14.70 -1.53 7.96
CA LYS A 304 13.27 -1.59 7.61
C LYS A 304 12.40 -1.45 8.86
N ASP A 305 11.42 -0.56 8.82
CA ASP A 305 10.44 -0.31 9.90
C ASP A 305 11.09 0.13 11.23
N ILE A 306 11.81 1.26 11.18
CA ILE A 306 12.55 1.80 12.33
C ILE A 306 11.64 2.19 13.50
N GLU A 307 10.34 2.43 13.27
CA GLU A 307 9.34 2.68 14.32
C GLU A 307 9.19 1.53 15.33
N VAL A 308 9.60 0.31 14.95
CA VAL A 308 9.57 -0.85 15.84
C VAL A 308 10.75 -0.80 16.83
N LEU A 309 11.87 -0.20 16.43
CA LEU A 309 13.03 -0.01 17.30
C LEU A 309 12.74 1.09 18.32
N GLY A 310 12.87 0.76 19.60
CA GLY A 310 12.66 1.71 20.69
C GLY A 310 11.25 1.71 21.26
N ARG A 311 10.37 0.80 20.85
CA ARG A 311 9.12 0.51 21.58
C ARG A 311 9.34 -0.58 22.62
N ASP A 312 8.68 -0.43 23.76
CA ASP A 312 8.62 -1.45 24.79
C ASP A 312 7.77 -2.65 24.32
N ARG A 313 7.86 -3.78 25.03
CA ARG A 313 7.16 -5.03 24.68
C ARG A 313 5.66 -4.87 24.52
N ASP A 314 5.04 -3.99 25.32
CA ASP A 314 3.61 -3.72 25.28
C ASP A 314 3.21 -2.71 24.19
N GLY A 315 4.19 -2.13 23.48
CA GLY A 315 3.97 -1.11 22.44
C GLY A 315 3.45 0.24 22.97
N LEU A 316 3.32 0.38 24.29
CA LEU A 316 2.73 1.53 24.98
C LEU A 316 3.78 2.55 25.47
N GLY A 317 5.05 2.17 25.54
CA GLY A 317 6.14 2.99 26.05
C GLY A 317 7.39 2.95 25.16
N GLU A 318 8.32 3.86 25.41
CA GLU A 318 9.59 3.94 24.68
C GLU A 318 10.73 3.31 25.51
N ASP A 319 11.56 2.51 24.85
CA ASP A 319 12.78 1.95 25.44
C ASP A 319 13.96 2.90 25.23
N SER A 320 14.18 3.75 26.22
CA SER A 320 15.25 4.76 26.22
C SER A 320 16.65 4.18 26.00
N ARG A 321 16.90 2.92 26.38
CA ARG A 321 18.24 2.31 26.20
C ARG A 321 18.53 2.00 24.74
N VAL A 322 17.60 1.32 24.07
CA VAL A 322 17.74 0.98 22.65
C VAL A 322 17.80 2.25 21.80
N ILE A 323 17.00 3.27 22.15
CA ILE A 323 17.02 4.59 21.50
C ILE A 323 18.38 5.27 21.65
N ALA A 324 18.95 5.27 22.87
CA ALA A 324 20.26 5.86 23.13
C ALA A 324 21.37 5.17 22.34
N THR A 325 21.39 3.83 22.29
CA THR A 325 22.40 3.08 21.54
C THR A 325 22.24 3.30 20.03
N LEU A 326 21.01 3.30 19.51
CA LEU A 326 20.78 3.58 18.08
C LEU A 326 21.23 5.00 17.72
N ARG A 327 20.88 5.99 18.53
CA ARG A 327 21.33 7.38 18.36
C ARG A 327 22.85 7.48 18.38
N GLN A 328 23.51 6.78 19.30
CA GLN A 328 24.97 6.73 19.36
C GLN A 328 25.55 6.15 18.07
N LEU A 329 25.04 5.02 17.59
CA LEU A 329 25.52 4.38 16.36
C LEU A 329 25.28 5.20 15.08
N LEU A 330 24.22 6.01 15.03
CA LEU A 330 23.94 6.91 13.92
C LEU A 330 24.87 8.14 13.90
N LEU A 331 25.28 8.61 15.09
CA LEU A 331 26.15 9.77 15.25
C LEU A 331 27.64 9.40 15.22
N ASP A 332 27.99 8.17 15.64
CA ASP A 332 29.37 7.72 15.76
C ASP A 332 29.99 7.51 14.37
N ARG A 333 31.10 8.22 14.14
CA ARG A 333 31.90 8.12 12.92
C ARG A 333 33.24 7.55 13.34
N ASP A 334 33.51 6.30 13.00
CA ASP A 334 34.82 5.72 13.22
C ASP A 334 35.84 6.42 12.29
N PRO A 335 36.80 7.20 12.83
CA PRO A 335 37.78 7.93 12.03
C PRO A 335 38.81 7.00 11.37
N ALA A 336 38.89 5.73 11.78
CA ALA A 336 39.83 4.76 11.22
C ALA A 336 39.35 4.17 9.88
N LEU A 337 38.04 4.18 9.63
CA LEU A 337 37.46 3.71 8.37
C LEU A 337 37.62 4.81 7.31
N SER A 338 38.14 4.46 6.13
CA SER A 338 38.37 5.39 5.02
C SER A 338 37.08 6.05 4.46
N HIS A 339 35.92 5.66 5.01
CA HIS A 339 34.77 5.29 4.23
C HIS A 339 33.61 4.90 5.19
N PRO A 340 32.65 5.80 5.46
CA PRO A 340 31.61 5.58 6.47
C PRO A 340 30.50 4.65 5.97
N VAL A 341 29.88 3.88 6.88
CA VAL A 341 28.65 3.14 6.59
C VAL A 341 27.50 4.13 6.43
N LEU A 342 26.81 4.07 5.29
CA LEU A 342 25.64 4.91 5.04
C LEU A 342 24.40 4.21 5.61
N VAL A 343 23.53 4.96 6.28
CA VAL A 343 22.35 4.37 6.95
C VAL A 343 21.08 4.98 6.37
N ILE A 344 20.14 4.13 5.97
CA ILE A 344 18.80 4.55 5.57
C ILE A 344 17.80 3.84 6.48
N GLY A 345 17.02 4.59 7.24
CA GLY A 345 15.89 4.06 8.01
C GLY A 345 14.59 4.29 7.25
N THR A 346 13.79 3.24 7.02
CA THR A 346 12.46 3.41 6.43
C THR A 346 11.39 3.43 7.51
N THR A 347 10.39 4.29 7.37
CA THR A 347 9.23 4.34 8.27
C THR A 347 7.92 4.55 7.53
N CYS A 348 6.84 3.90 7.99
CA CYS A 348 5.49 4.13 7.45
C CYS A 348 4.81 5.34 8.10
N LYS A 349 5.09 5.57 9.37
CA LYS A 349 4.49 6.61 10.19
C LYS A 349 5.61 7.41 10.85
N PRO A 350 5.98 8.58 10.31
CA PRO A 350 7.09 9.34 10.87
C PRO A 350 6.84 9.71 12.35
N TRP A 351 5.59 9.96 12.74
CA TRP A 351 5.22 10.27 14.12
C TRP A 351 5.40 9.11 15.11
N ASP A 352 5.47 7.87 14.63
CA ASP A 352 5.68 6.68 15.46
C ASP A 352 7.15 6.47 15.82
N VAL A 353 8.06 7.19 15.17
CA VAL A 353 9.51 7.13 15.42
C VAL A 353 9.85 8.05 16.60
N PRO A 354 10.60 7.59 17.62
CA PRO A 354 11.00 8.44 18.74
C PRO A 354 11.74 9.70 18.30
N MET A 355 11.45 10.84 18.93
CA MET A 355 12.02 12.14 18.55
C MET A 355 13.57 12.16 18.62
N ASP A 356 14.15 11.43 19.57
CA ASP A 356 15.61 11.29 19.70
C ASP A 356 16.25 10.57 18.53
N VAL A 357 15.53 9.65 17.88
CA VAL A 357 15.98 8.95 16.69
C VAL A 357 15.79 9.82 15.45
N GLN A 358 14.64 10.50 15.32
CA GLN A 358 14.40 11.43 14.20
C GLN A 358 15.46 12.52 14.12
N THR A 359 15.83 13.11 15.26
CA THR A 359 16.87 14.16 15.32
C THR A 359 18.28 13.64 15.07
N ALA A 360 18.51 12.33 15.14
CA ALA A 360 19.78 11.70 14.79
C ALA A 360 19.95 11.51 13.27
N PHE A 361 18.86 11.56 12.50
CA PHE A 361 18.92 11.51 11.04
C PHE A 361 19.23 12.88 10.44
N LEU A 362 20.18 12.92 9.51
CA LEU A 362 20.68 14.18 8.94
C LEU A 362 19.77 14.71 7.83
N HIS A 363 19.13 13.80 7.08
CA HIS A 363 18.16 14.12 6.05
C HIS A 363 16.87 13.35 6.25
N GLU A 364 15.74 14.03 6.09
CA GLU A 364 14.43 13.39 5.98
C GLU A 364 13.95 13.49 4.53
N VAL A 365 13.61 12.35 3.94
CA VAL A 365 13.02 12.27 2.61
C VAL A 365 11.66 11.61 2.73
N LYS A 366 10.64 12.24 2.15
CA LYS A 366 9.27 11.74 2.20
C LYS A 366 8.80 11.35 0.80
N ILE A 367 8.21 10.17 0.67
CA ILE A 367 7.44 9.80 -0.53
C ILE A 367 6.02 10.36 -0.39
N GLU A 368 5.67 11.26 -1.29
CA GLU A 368 4.31 11.78 -1.43
C GLU A 368 3.43 10.82 -2.25
N ALA A 369 2.12 10.95 -2.12
CA ALA A 369 1.18 10.21 -2.95
C ALA A 369 1.40 10.56 -4.44
N PRO A 370 1.39 9.58 -5.35
CA PRO A 370 1.72 9.84 -6.75
C PRO A 370 0.62 10.67 -7.43
N SER A 371 1.04 11.72 -8.15
CA SER A 371 0.15 12.55 -8.99
C SER A 371 -0.50 11.71 -10.11
N GLU A 372 -1.54 12.21 -10.77
CA GLU A 372 -2.16 11.52 -11.91
C GLU A 372 -1.14 11.17 -13.01
N GLU A 373 -0.23 12.10 -13.31
CA GLU A 373 0.83 11.89 -14.30
C GLU A 373 1.80 10.80 -13.86
N HIS A 374 2.25 10.82 -12.59
CA HIS A 374 3.12 9.79 -12.04
C HIS A 374 2.44 8.42 -12.02
N ARG A 375 1.16 8.34 -11.66
CA ARG A 375 0.37 7.10 -11.70
C ARG A 375 0.27 6.53 -13.10
N LYS A 376 0.04 7.38 -14.11
CA LYS A 376 0.04 6.96 -15.52
C LYS A 376 1.40 6.40 -15.94
N LEU A 377 2.50 7.05 -15.55
CA LEU A 377 3.85 6.57 -15.83
C LEU A 377 4.13 5.22 -15.16
N MET A 378 3.76 5.05 -13.89
CA MET A 378 3.89 3.79 -13.15
C MET A 378 3.09 2.67 -13.83
N LEU A 379 1.83 2.92 -14.16
CA LEU A 379 0.98 1.97 -14.89
C LEU A 379 1.59 1.61 -16.26
N SER A 380 2.10 2.59 -17.00
CA SER A 380 2.72 2.34 -18.31
C SER A 380 3.96 1.45 -18.19
N ALA A 381 4.77 1.64 -17.16
CA ALA A 381 6.00 0.89 -16.97
C ALA A 381 5.73 -0.52 -16.40
N LEU A 382 4.73 -0.68 -15.54
CA LEU A 382 4.32 -1.98 -15.00
C LEU A 382 3.58 -2.84 -16.05
N THR A 383 2.87 -2.21 -16.98
CA THR A 383 2.11 -2.93 -18.01
C THR A 383 2.92 -3.31 -19.25
N THR A 384 4.18 -2.86 -19.38
CA THR A 384 5.05 -3.23 -20.51
C THR A 384 5.20 -4.74 -20.70
N SER A 385 5.18 -5.52 -19.62
CA SER A 385 5.26 -6.99 -19.69
C SER A 385 3.93 -7.70 -19.88
N LEU A 386 2.81 -6.98 -19.78
CA LEU A 386 1.48 -7.57 -19.79
C LEU A 386 0.78 -7.31 -21.13
N PRO A 387 0.22 -8.34 -21.78
CA PRO A 387 -0.61 -8.12 -22.96
C PRO A 387 -1.91 -7.41 -22.54
N LEU A 388 -2.08 -6.16 -22.98
CA LEU A 388 -3.29 -5.37 -22.74
C LEU A 388 -4.23 -5.42 -23.96
N GLY A 389 -5.54 -5.44 -23.69
CA GLY A 389 -6.56 -5.23 -24.71
C GLY A 389 -6.54 -3.80 -25.25
N LYS A 390 -6.92 -3.61 -26.51
CA LYS A 390 -6.94 -2.27 -27.18
C LYS A 390 -7.86 -1.25 -26.51
N GLU A 391 -8.89 -1.73 -25.82
CA GLU A 391 -9.86 -0.89 -25.11
C GLU A 391 -9.29 -0.26 -23.82
N VAL A 392 -8.18 -0.81 -23.30
CA VAL A 392 -7.64 -0.39 -22.00
C VAL A 392 -6.93 0.96 -22.12
N SER A 393 -7.51 2.00 -21.53
CA SER A 393 -6.91 3.33 -21.46
C SER A 393 -6.23 3.59 -20.12
N LEU A 394 -4.90 3.67 -20.11
CA LEU A 394 -4.10 3.91 -18.89
C LEU A 394 -4.44 5.26 -18.22
N ALA A 395 -4.82 6.27 -19.00
CA ALA A 395 -5.24 7.57 -18.45
C ALA A 395 -6.57 7.48 -17.68
N LYS A 396 -7.51 6.62 -18.11
CA LYS A 396 -8.77 6.38 -17.38
C LYS A 396 -8.50 5.61 -16.09
N LEU A 397 -7.61 4.63 -16.13
CA LEU A 397 -7.18 3.89 -14.94
C LEU A 397 -6.46 4.79 -13.94
N ALA A 398 -5.57 5.68 -14.41
CA ALA A 398 -4.90 6.66 -13.55
C ALA A 398 -5.91 7.58 -12.83
N ARG A 399 -6.95 8.06 -13.51
CA ARG A 399 -8.00 8.88 -12.87
C ARG A 399 -8.80 8.12 -11.81
N ARG A 400 -9.05 6.82 -12.02
CA ARG A 400 -9.83 5.99 -11.09
C ARG A 400 -9.06 5.46 -9.87
N THR A 401 -7.73 5.59 -9.87
CA THR A 401 -6.83 5.00 -8.84
C THR A 401 -6.30 6.06 -7.88
N VAL A 402 -7.16 6.97 -7.40
CA VAL A 402 -6.75 8.04 -6.47
C VAL A 402 -6.34 7.42 -5.14
N GLY A 403 -5.20 7.85 -4.60
CA GLY A 403 -4.65 7.33 -3.35
C GLY A 403 -3.90 5.99 -3.48
N PHE A 404 -3.85 5.39 -4.69
CA PHE A 404 -3.13 4.13 -4.89
C PHE A 404 -1.62 4.35 -4.85
N VAL A 405 -0.96 3.41 -4.20
CA VAL A 405 0.49 3.35 -4.02
C VAL A 405 1.08 2.30 -4.99
N LEU A 406 2.41 2.24 -5.17
CA LEU A 406 3.06 1.26 -6.05
C LEU A 406 2.62 -0.18 -5.77
N GLY A 407 2.53 -0.57 -4.50
CA GLY A 407 2.04 -1.88 -4.07
C GLY A 407 0.61 -2.15 -4.55
N ASP A 408 -0.26 -1.15 -4.48
CA ASP A 408 -1.66 -1.27 -4.92
C ASP A 408 -1.76 -1.41 -6.44
N PHE A 409 -0.86 -0.79 -7.21
CA PHE A 409 -0.78 -1.03 -8.66
C PHE A 409 -0.33 -2.47 -8.98
N CYS A 410 0.64 -3.01 -8.24
CA CYS A 410 1.03 -4.41 -8.37
C CYS A 410 -0.12 -5.36 -8.01
N ALA A 411 -0.87 -5.03 -6.94
CA ALA A 411 -2.08 -5.75 -6.56
C ALA A 411 -3.15 -5.65 -7.65
N LEU A 412 -3.38 -4.45 -8.22
CA LEU A 412 -4.35 -4.23 -9.30
C LEU A 412 -4.06 -5.11 -10.51
N LEU A 413 -2.80 -5.17 -10.94
CA LEU A 413 -2.39 -6.03 -12.06
C LEU A 413 -2.54 -7.52 -11.73
N SER A 414 -2.28 -7.92 -10.48
CA SER A 414 -2.46 -9.29 -10.04
C SER A 414 -3.94 -9.68 -9.99
N HIS A 415 -4.80 -8.80 -9.46
CA HIS A 415 -6.25 -9.00 -9.41
C HIS A 415 -6.87 -8.97 -10.81
N SER A 416 -6.45 -8.08 -11.70
CA SER A 416 -6.94 -8.02 -13.08
C SER A 416 -6.51 -9.26 -13.87
N SER A 417 -5.29 -9.76 -13.66
CA SER A 417 -4.82 -11.01 -14.24
C SER A 417 -5.62 -12.20 -13.74
N ARG A 418 -5.97 -12.21 -12.44
CA ARG A 418 -6.83 -13.26 -11.85
C ARG A 418 -8.26 -13.19 -12.41
N ALA A 419 -8.84 -12.00 -12.52
CA ALA A 419 -10.17 -11.78 -13.10
C ALA A 419 -10.24 -12.25 -14.56
N ALA A 420 -9.23 -11.91 -15.35
CA ALA A 420 -9.09 -12.40 -16.72
C ALA A 420 -9.00 -13.94 -16.77
N CYS A 421 -8.22 -14.55 -15.87
CA CYS A 421 -8.12 -16.01 -15.75
C CYS A 421 -9.48 -16.64 -15.42
N THR A 422 -10.22 -16.09 -14.45
CA THR A 422 -11.57 -16.59 -14.11
C THR A 422 -12.57 -16.43 -15.24
N ARG A 423 -12.50 -15.33 -16.01
CA ARG A 423 -13.34 -15.12 -17.19
C ARG A 423 -13.03 -16.15 -18.28
N ILE A 424 -11.77 -16.44 -18.54
CA ILE A 424 -11.35 -17.45 -19.54
C ILE A 424 -11.76 -18.86 -19.09
N GLN A 425 -11.62 -19.18 -17.80
CA GLN A 425 -12.10 -20.44 -17.23
C GLN A 425 -13.62 -20.60 -17.41
N ALA A 426 -14.39 -19.54 -17.16
CA ALA A 426 -15.85 -19.56 -17.32
C ALA A 426 -16.29 -19.70 -18.79
N LEU A 427 -15.52 -19.14 -19.72
CA LEU A 427 -15.78 -19.29 -21.16
C LEU A 427 -15.39 -20.66 -21.71
N SER A 428 -14.40 -21.32 -21.10
CA SER A 428 -13.74 -22.45 -21.75
C SER A 428 -14.49 -23.78 -21.58
N PHE A 429 -14.93 -24.22 -20.40
CA PHE A 429 -15.71 -25.48 -20.29
C PHE A 429 -16.50 -25.58 -18.97
N PRO A 430 -17.78 -26.06 -18.97
CA PRO A 430 -18.56 -26.34 -17.74
C PRO A 430 -18.02 -27.47 -16.84
N GLY A 431 -16.74 -27.87 -16.98
CA GLY A 431 -16.12 -29.01 -16.29
C GLY A 431 -14.65 -28.81 -15.90
N GLY A 432 -14.12 -27.58 -15.97
CA GLY A 432 -12.73 -27.26 -15.64
C GLY A 432 -11.74 -27.40 -16.81
N LEU A 433 -10.51 -26.92 -16.63
CA LEU A 433 -9.42 -26.97 -17.61
C LEU A 433 -8.62 -28.27 -17.47
N SER A 434 -8.26 -28.91 -18.59
CA SER A 434 -7.22 -29.94 -18.62
C SER A 434 -5.82 -29.31 -18.46
N GLU A 435 -4.88 -30.00 -17.81
CA GLU A 435 -3.51 -29.50 -17.57
C GLU A 435 -2.72 -29.17 -18.84
N GLU A 436 -3.10 -29.75 -19.97
CA GLU A 436 -2.49 -29.46 -21.29
C GLU A 436 -2.98 -28.11 -21.82
N VAL A 437 -4.29 -27.88 -21.75
CA VAL A 437 -4.93 -26.63 -22.17
C VAL A 437 -4.47 -25.47 -21.29
N GLU A 438 -4.31 -25.70 -19.98
CA GLU A 438 -3.76 -24.70 -19.06
C GLU A 438 -2.33 -24.31 -19.44
N ARG A 439 -1.46 -25.28 -19.78
CA ARG A 439 -0.09 -25.01 -20.27
C ARG A 439 -0.07 -24.22 -21.56
N ASP A 440 -0.96 -24.55 -22.49
CA ASP A 440 -1.05 -23.84 -23.77
C ASP A 440 -1.50 -22.39 -23.58
N PHE A 441 -2.47 -22.14 -22.68
CA PHE A 441 -2.87 -20.78 -22.32
C PHE A 441 -1.76 -19.99 -21.61
N CYS A 442 -1.02 -20.63 -20.69
CA CYS A 442 0.13 -19.98 -20.03
C CYS A 442 1.23 -19.62 -21.04
N THR A 443 1.40 -20.43 -22.09
CA THR A 443 2.41 -20.18 -23.14
C THR A 443 1.95 -19.12 -24.14
N ALA A 444 0.66 -19.11 -24.50
CA ALA A 444 0.09 -18.14 -25.43
C ALA A 444 -0.05 -16.74 -24.81
N GLY A 445 -0.26 -16.67 -23.50
CA GLY A 445 -0.61 -15.43 -22.81
C GLY A 445 -2.03 -14.98 -23.15
N PHE A 446 -2.72 -14.35 -22.19
CA PHE A 446 -4.07 -13.83 -22.40
C PHE A 446 -4.13 -12.32 -22.19
N PRO A 447 -4.81 -11.58 -23.06
CA PRO A 447 -4.93 -10.14 -22.90
C PRO A 447 -5.89 -9.80 -21.76
N VAL A 448 -5.46 -8.87 -20.90
CA VAL A 448 -6.32 -8.30 -19.85
C VAL A 448 -7.21 -7.22 -20.47
N LEU A 449 -8.52 -7.34 -20.26
CA LEU A 449 -9.54 -6.42 -20.81
C LEU A 449 -9.94 -5.35 -19.79
N GLU A 450 -10.65 -4.31 -20.24
CA GLU A 450 -11.13 -3.23 -19.35
C GLU A 450 -12.11 -3.76 -18.28
N GLU A 451 -12.94 -4.75 -18.63
CA GLU A 451 -13.86 -5.40 -17.70
C GLU A 451 -13.11 -6.04 -16.52
N ASP A 452 -12.00 -6.71 -16.80
CA ASP A 452 -11.17 -7.36 -15.78
C ASP A 452 -10.57 -6.33 -14.81
N PHE A 453 -10.16 -5.17 -15.33
CA PHE A 453 -9.71 -4.04 -14.50
C PHE A 453 -10.83 -3.43 -13.66
N SER A 454 -12.05 -3.37 -14.19
CA SER A 454 -13.19 -2.84 -13.43
C SER A 454 -13.52 -3.71 -12.22
N VAL A 455 -13.56 -5.03 -12.39
CA VAL A 455 -13.78 -5.99 -11.30
C VAL A 455 -12.65 -5.94 -10.29
N ALA A 456 -11.40 -5.83 -10.75
CA ALA A 456 -10.24 -5.72 -9.88
C ALA A 456 -10.24 -4.43 -9.07
N LEU A 457 -10.60 -3.30 -9.67
CA LEU A 457 -10.71 -2.01 -8.98
C LEU A 457 -11.79 -2.04 -7.91
N ASP A 458 -12.95 -2.63 -8.18
CA ASP A 458 -14.03 -2.71 -7.20
C ASP A 458 -13.62 -3.58 -6.01
N GLN A 459 -12.96 -4.73 -6.26
CA GLN A 459 -12.38 -5.57 -5.20
C GLN A 459 -11.33 -4.84 -4.36
N LEU A 460 -10.43 -4.09 -5.00
CA LEU A 460 -9.39 -3.34 -4.29
C LEU A 460 -9.98 -2.16 -3.53
N HIS A 461 -10.93 -1.43 -4.09
CA HIS A 461 -11.63 -0.37 -3.36
C HIS A 461 -12.38 -0.91 -2.14
N ASP A 462 -13.01 -2.08 -2.25
CA ASP A 462 -13.62 -2.75 -1.11
C ASP A 462 -12.58 -3.19 -0.07
N ALA A 463 -11.44 -3.77 -0.50
CA ALA A 463 -10.35 -4.16 0.40
C ALA A 463 -9.72 -2.96 1.11
N HIS A 464 -9.42 -1.87 0.38
CA HIS A 464 -8.95 -0.61 0.95
C HIS A 464 -9.98 0.01 1.91
N SER A 465 -11.27 -0.11 1.60
CA SER A 465 -12.35 0.34 2.49
C SER A 465 -12.39 -0.45 3.79
N GLN A 466 -12.15 -1.77 3.74
CA GLN A 466 -12.13 -2.63 4.93
C GLN A 466 -10.85 -2.52 5.76
N ALA A 467 -9.70 -2.27 5.12
CA ALA A 467 -8.39 -2.33 5.78
C ALA A 467 -8.14 -1.23 6.81
N ALA A 468 -8.81 -0.08 6.76
CA ALA A 468 -8.76 0.92 7.83
C ALA A 468 -9.77 2.06 7.59
N GLY A 469 -11.05 1.89 8.00
CA GLY A 469 -12.07 2.95 8.08
C GLY A 469 -12.07 3.97 6.93
N ALA A 470 -11.69 3.53 5.71
CA ALA A 470 -11.15 4.42 4.69
C ALA A 470 -12.26 5.22 4.01
N PRO A 471 -11.93 6.39 3.42
CA PRO A 471 -12.88 7.22 2.70
C PRO A 471 -13.56 6.42 1.57
N LYS A 472 -14.85 6.10 1.72
CA LYS A 472 -15.63 5.29 0.76
C LYS A 472 -16.49 6.21 -0.10
N ILE A 473 -16.77 5.89 -1.36
CA ILE A 473 -17.88 6.54 -2.06
C ILE A 473 -19.18 5.80 -1.64
N PRO A 474 -20.11 6.45 -0.92
CA PRO A 474 -21.36 5.80 -0.53
C PRO A 474 -22.18 5.46 -1.78
N SER A 475 -23.00 4.40 -1.71
CA SER A 475 -23.84 3.96 -2.83
C SER A 475 -25.23 4.62 -2.84
N VAL A 476 -25.39 5.75 -2.13
CA VAL A 476 -26.69 6.40 -1.93
C VAL A 476 -26.84 7.53 -2.94
N SER A 477 -27.92 7.52 -3.72
CA SER A 477 -28.21 8.54 -4.72
C SER A 477 -29.14 9.63 -4.18
N TRP A 478 -29.24 10.76 -4.89
CA TRP A 478 -30.23 11.81 -4.57
C TRP A 478 -31.68 11.33 -4.66
N GLU A 479 -31.93 10.28 -5.45
CA GLU A 479 -33.25 9.70 -5.62
C GLU A 479 -33.70 8.92 -4.38
N ASP A 480 -32.74 8.46 -3.57
CA ASP A 480 -33.00 7.78 -2.30
C ASP A 480 -33.37 8.75 -1.17
N VAL A 481 -33.17 10.06 -1.37
CA VAL A 481 -33.52 11.11 -0.41
C VAL A 481 -34.75 11.85 -0.93
N GLY A 482 -35.92 11.65 -0.32
CA GLY A 482 -37.14 12.39 -0.68
C GLY A 482 -37.25 13.74 0.03
N GLY A 483 -37.89 14.73 -0.62
CA GLY A 483 -38.16 16.05 -0.02
C GLY A 483 -36.93 16.95 0.15
N LEU A 484 -37.04 17.94 1.06
CA LEU A 484 -35.95 18.83 1.50
C LEU A 484 -35.24 19.62 0.38
N GLN A 485 -35.95 20.07 -0.65
CA GLN A 485 -35.34 20.66 -1.85
C GLN A 485 -34.47 21.91 -1.57
N GLU A 486 -34.89 22.76 -0.63
CA GLU A 486 -34.12 23.95 -0.24
C GLU A 486 -32.78 23.57 0.40
N VAL A 487 -32.82 22.63 1.34
CA VAL A 487 -31.64 22.09 2.02
C VAL A 487 -30.69 21.43 1.01
N LYS A 488 -31.22 20.64 0.06
CA LYS A 488 -30.41 20.02 -0.99
C LYS A 488 -29.68 21.05 -1.83
N LYS A 489 -30.39 22.10 -2.25
CA LYS A 489 -29.82 23.19 -3.04
C LYS A 489 -28.72 23.91 -2.28
N GLU A 490 -28.93 24.25 -1.00
CA GLU A 490 -27.92 24.95 -0.22
C GLU A 490 -26.63 24.13 -0.01
N ILE A 491 -26.76 22.82 0.18
CA ILE A 491 -25.60 21.92 0.32
C ILE A 491 -24.84 21.77 -0.99
N LEU A 492 -25.57 21.60 -2.12
CA LEU A 492 -24.96 21.54 -3.44
C LEU A 492 -24.25 22.86 -3.78
N ASP A 493 -24.89 24.01 -3.57
CA ASP A 493 -24.27 25.32 -3.81
C ASP A 493 -23.01 25.52 -2.94
N THR A 494 -22.95 24.90 -1.76
CA THR A 494 -21.79 25.02 -0.85
C THR A 494 -20.64 24.10 -1.22
N ILE A 495 -20.90 22.90 -1.76
CA ILE A 495 -19.86 21.89 -2.04
C ILE A 495 -19.52 21.82 -3.54
N GLN A 496 -20.51 21.87 -4.42
CA GLN A 496 -20.34 21.77 -5.87
C GLN A 496 -19.74 23.04 -6.46
N LEU A 497 -20.18 24.22 -6.01
CA LEU A 497 -19.70 25.51 -6.56
C LEU A 497 -18.18 25.71 -6.39
N PRO A 498 -17.57 25.43 -5.22
CA PRO A 498 -16.12 25.44 -5.07
C PRO A 498 -15.38 24.46 -5.99
N LEU A 499 -15.96 23.29 -6.24
CA LEU A 499 -15.35 22.25 -7.08
C LEU A 499 -15.38 22.62 -8.56
N GLU A 500 -16.47 23.21 -9.04
CA GLU A 500 -16.62 23.64 -10.45
C GLU A 500 -15.84 24.91 -10.77
N HIS A 501 -15.69 25.81 -9.79
CA HIS A 501 -15.04 27.12 -9.98
C HIS A 501 -13.96 27.39 -8.92
N PRO A 502 -12.83 26.65 -8.95
CA PRO A 502 -11.75 26.81 -7.97
C PRO A 502 -11.06 28.17 -8.04
N GLU A 503 -11.11 28.87 -9.17
CA GLU A 503 -10.52 30.21 -9.35
C GLU A 503 -11.24 31.29 -8.53
N LEU A 504 -12.57 31.18 -8.38
CA LEU A 504 -13.37 32.14 -7.61
C LEU A 504 -13.13 32.04 -6.10
N LEU A 505 -12.62 30.89 -5.61
CA LEU A 505 -12.24 30.70 -4.21
C LEU A 505 -11.03 31.55 -3.81
N SER A 506 -10.19 31.94 -4.76
CA SER A 506 -9.03 32.81 -4.51
C SER A 506 -9.40 34.22 -4.01
N LEU A 507 -10.68 34.59 -4.12
CA LEU A 507 -11.25 35.84 -3.60
C LEU A 507 -11.60 35.77 -2.10
N GLY A 508 -11.25 34.69 -1.40
CA GLY A 508 -11.44 34.54 0.05
C GLY A 508 -12.76 33.89 0.47
N LEU A 509 -13.48 33.26 -0.46
CA LEU A 509 -14.75 32.55 -0.20
C LEU A 509 -14.53 31.07 0.13
N CYS A 510 -13.49 30.72 0.89
CA CYS A 510 -13.28 29.35 1.36
C CYS A 510 -14.26 29.04 2.48
N ARG A 511 -15.38 28.38 2.17
CA ARG A 511 -16.31 27.84 3.18
C ARG A 511 -15.79 26.48 3.63
N SER A 512 -15.41 26.36 4.90
CA SER A 512 -14.67 25.18 5.38
C SER A 512 -15.54 24.09 5.98
N GLY A 513 -16.76 24.42 6.42
CA GLY A 513 -17.61 23.45 7.10
C GLY A 513 -19.11 23.75 7.06
N LEU A 514 -19.89 22.66 6.99
CA LEU A 514 -21.35 22.65 7.02
C LEU A 514 -21.82 21.91 8.28
N LEU A 515 -22.73 22.49 9.07
CA LEU A 515 -23.34 21.82 10.22
C LEU A 515 -24.83 21.54 9.95
N LEU A 516 -25.17 20.26 9.86
CA LEU A 516 -26.52 19.74 9.77
C LEU A 516 -27.09 19.54 11.17
N TYR A 517 -28.18 20.24 11.49
CA TYR A 517 -28.85 20.07 12.78
C TYR A 517 -30.36 19.90 12.62
N GLY A 518 -30.98 19.14 13.52
CA GLY A 518 -32.41 18.91 13.51
C GLY A 518 -32.80 17.67 14.31
N PRO A 519 -34.11 17.37 14.40
CA PRO A 519 -34.58 16.23 15.17
C PRO A 519 -33.97 14.89 14.67
N PRO A 520 -33.87 13.87 15.54
CA PRO A 520 -33.42 12.56 15.13
C PRO A 520 -34.38 11.97 14.08
N GLY A 521 -33.85 11.12 13.19
CA GLY A 521 -34.68 10.44 12.19
C GLY A 521 -35.04 11.25 10.94
N THR A 522 -34.51 12.46 10.76
CA THR A 522 -34.72 13.27 9.52
C THR A 522 -33.74 12.96 8.38
N GLY A 523 -32.85 11.98 8.55
CA GLY A 523 -31.97 11.52 7.48
C GLY A 523 -30.70 12.35 7.25
N LYS A 524 -30.21 13.08 8.26
CA LYS A 524 -28.95 13.86 8.19
C LYS A 524 -27.76 13.05 7.64
N THR A 525 -27.57 11.83 8.16
CA THR A 525 -26.51 10.91 7.69
C THR A 525 -26.75 10.42 6.26
N LEU A 526 -28.00 10.22 5.83
CA LEU A 526 -28.33 9.83 4.45
C LEU A 526 -28.09 10.98 3.48
N LEU A 527 -28.41 12.20 3.89
CA LEU A 527 -28.20 13.42 3.11
C LEU A 527 -26.71 13.65 2.82
N ALA A 528 -25.86 13.56 3.84
CA ALA A 528 -24.41 13.70 3.67
C ALA A 528 -23.83 12.62 2.74
N LYS A 529 -24.32 11.39 2.82
CA LYS A 529 -23.93 10.31 1.92
C LYS A 529 -24.35 10.60 0.47
N ALA A 530 -25.58 11.02 0.23
CA ALA A 530 -26.07 11.34 -1.12
C ALA A 530 -25.27 12.47 -1.79
N VAL A 531 -24.85 13.46 -1.01
CA VAL A 531 -23.99 14.57 -1.46
C VAL A 531 -22.64 14.06 -1.93
N ALA A 532 -22.00 13.19 -1.15
CA ALA A 532 -20.70 12.62 -1.50
C ALA A 532 -20.75 11.79 -2.79
N THR A 533 -21.79 10.96 -2.97
CA THR A 533 -21.99 10.19 -4.20
C THR A 533 -22.13 11.09 -5.43
N THR A 534 -22.89 12.18 -5.28
CA THR A 534 -23.20 13.07 -6.41
C THR A 534 -22.00 13.90 -6.84
N CYS A 535 -21.21 14.36 -5.86
CA CYS A 535 -19.97 15.07 -6.14
C CYS A 535 -18.82 14.11 -6.50
N THR A 536 -19.06 12.78 -6.52
CA THR A 536 -18.05 11.74 -6.75
C THR A 536 -16.83 11.88 -5.83
N MET A 537 -17.05 12.27 -4.58
CA MET A 537 -16.00 12.51 -3.60
C MET A 537 -15.86 11.33 -2.64
N THR A 538 -14.66 11.18 -2.09
CA THR A 538 -14.44 10.17 -1.03
C THR A 538 -15.13 10.62 0.26
N PHE A 539 -15.87 9.72 0.93
CA PHE A 539 -16.61 10.02 2.15
C PHE A 539 -15.99 9.32 3.36
N LEU A 540 -15.44 10.11 4.27
CA LEU A 540 -14.90 9.64 5.54
C LEU A 540 -15.93 9.86 6.64
N SER A 541 -16.63 8.80 7.04
CA SER A 541 -17.58 8.86 8.15
C SER A 541 -16.87 8.60 9.47
N VAL A 542 -17.07 9.49 10.44
CA VAL A 542 -16.54 9.36 11.80
C VAL A 542 -17.65 9.63 12.79
N LYS A 543 -17.90 8.70 13.71
CA LYS A 543 -18.87 8.93 14.79
C LYS A 543 -18.18 9.53 16.00
N GLY A 544 -18.82 10.48 16.66
CA GLY A 544 -18.29 11.14 17.85
C GLY A 544 -17.76 10.17 18.92
N PRO A 545 -18.49 9.10 19.30
CA PRO A 545 -18.02 8.13 20.30
C PRO A 545 -16.80 7.30 19.84
N GLU A 546 -16.61 7.08 18.54
CA GLU A 546 -15.49 6.28 18.02
C GLU A 546 -14.14 6.99 18.17
N LEU A 547 -14.14 8.31 18.36
CA LEU A 547 -12.92 9.12 18.55
C LEU A 547 -12.53 9.30 20.02
N ILE A 548 -13.42 8.97 20.95
CA ILE A 548 -13.25 9.26 22.37
C ILE A 548 -12.76 7.99 23.08
N ASN A 549 -11.46 7.91 23.31
CA ASN A 549 -10.86 6.94 24.21
C ASN A 549 -10.63 7.57 25.60
N MET A 550 -10.79 6.78 26.66
CA MET A 550 -10.54 7.21 28.04
C MET A 550 -9.04 7.39 28.35
N TYR A 551 -8.16 6.87 27.49
CA TYR A 551 -6.71 7.00 27.61
C TYR A 551 -6.24 8.38 27.16
N VAL A 552 -5.42 9.01 28.00
CA VAL A 552 -4.90 10.37 27.79
C VAL A 552 -4.06 10.42 26.50
N GLY A 553 -4.36 11.38 25.61
CA GLY A 553 -3.59 11.65 24.38
C GLY A 553 -4.05 10.86 23.13
N GLN A 554 -4.57 9.64 23.28
CA GLN A 554 -5.00 8.82 22.13
C GLN A 554 -6.14 9.47 21.33
N SER A 555 -7.09 10.11 22.01
CA SER A 555 -8.24 10.76 21.36
C SER A 555 -7.81 11.97 20.49
N GLU A 556 -6.78 12.70 20.91
CA GLU A 556 -6.22 13.83 20.15
C GLU A 556 -5.47 13.33 18.90
N GLU A 557 -4.69 12.25 19.05
CA GLU A 557 -4.00 11.60 17.94
C GLU A 557 -4.99 11.03 16.91
N ASN A 558 -6.08 10.41 17.37
CA ASN A 558 -7.13 9.89 16.51
C ASN A 558 -7.76 10.99 15.65
N VAL A 559 -8.06 12.16 16.24
CA VAL A 559 -8.56 13.32 15.47
C VAL A 559 -7.54 13.75 14.41
N ARG A 560 -6.26 13.90 14.78
CA ARG A 560 -5.20 14.28 13.83
C ARG A 560 -5.06 13.25 12.69
N ASN A 561 -5.15 11.96 13.02
CA ASN A 561 -5.07 10.86 12.06
C ASN A 561 -6.25 10.88 11.08
N VAL A 562 -7.47 11.20 11.53
CA VAL A 562 -8.65 11.38 10.66
C VAL A 562 -8.41 12.47 9.62
N PHE A 563 -7.98 13.66 10.05
CA PHE A 563 -7.71 14.76 9.12
C PHE A 563 -6.51 14.47 8.21
N ALA A 564 -5.46 13.81 8.70
CA ALA A 564 -4.34 13.39 7.87
C ALA A 564 -4.77 12.40 6.77
N ARG A 565 -5.65 11.45 7.10
CA ARG A 565 -6.22 10.49 6.15
C ARG A 565 -7.13 11.19 5.13
N ALA A 566 -7.94 12.15 5.55
CA ALA A 566 -8.76 12.94 4.65
C ALA A 566 -7.92 13.79 3.68
N ARG A 567 -6.84 14.42 4.18
CA ARG A 567 -5.88 15.16 3.34
C ARG A 567 -5.20 14.27 2.30
N ALA A 568 -4.86 13.03 2.65
CA ALA A 568 -4.27 12.06 1.72
C ALA A 568 -5.26 11.55 0.65
N ALA A 569 -6.57 11.65 0.91
CA ALA A 569 -7.63 11.14 0.04
C ALA A 569 -8.40 12.24 -0.71
N THR A 570 -7.74 13.38 -0.97
CA THR A 570 -8.34 14.52 -1.68
C THR A 570 -8.72 14.15 -3.13
N PRO A 571 -9.91 14.56 -3.62
CA PRO A 571 -10.96 15.34 -2.95
C PRO A 571 -11.83 14.50 -1.97
N CYS A 572 -12.03 15.00 -0.74
CA CYS A 572 -12.66 14.24 0.36
C CYS A 572 -13.71 15.05 1.15
N ILE A 573 -14.77 14.39 1.60
CA ILE A 573 -15.75 14.89 2.57
C ILE A 573 -15.57 14.14 3.89
N ILE A 574 -15.27 14.86 4.96
CA ILE A 574 -15.25 14.34 6.33
C ILE A 574 -16.64 14.55 6.94
N PHE A 575 -17.32 13.48 7.31
CA PHE A 575 -18.62 13.52 7.97
C PHE A 575 -18.49 13.14 9.44
N PHE A 576 -18.69 14.11 10.33
CA PHE A 576 -18.76 13.89 11.77
C PHE A 576 -20.22 13.68 12.20
N ASP A 577 -20.58 12.45 12.55
CA ASP A 577 -21.89 12.15 13.14
C ASP A 577 -21.84 12.31 14.67
N GLU A 578 -22.95 12.73 15.27
CA GLU A 578 -23.06 12.98 16.71
C GLU A 578 -21.97 13.95 17.23
N LEU A 579 -21.78 15.08 16.53
CA LEU A 579 -20.74 16.06 16.90
C LEU A 579 -20.90 16.60 18.34
N ASP A 580 -22.11 16.56 18.89
CA ASP A 580 -22.42 16.91 20.27
C ASP A 580 -21.75 15.99 21.31
N SER A 581 -21.42 14.74 20.96
CA SER A 581 -20.66 13.86 21.86
C SER A 581 -19.17 14.19 21.86
N LEU A 582 -18.64 14.69 20.74
CA LEU A 582 -17.22 15.02 20.58
C LEU A 582 -16.89 16.41 21.13
N ALA A 583 -17.80 17.37 20.98
CA ALA A 583 -17.58 18.76 21.36
C ALA A 583 -18.73 19.36 22.18
N PRO A 584 -18.95 18.86 23.40
CA PRO A 584 -19.90 19.48 24.32
C PRO A 584 -19.40 20.83 24.83
N ASN A 585 -20.31 21.63 25.37
CA ASN A 585 -20.02 22.93 25.95
C ASN A 585 -18.96 22.83 27.07
N ARG A 586 -17.89 23.61 26.90
CA ARG A 586 -16.77 23.70 27.86
C ARG A 586 -17.29 24.07 29.25
N GLY A 587 -16.90 23.31 30.26
CA GLY A 587 -17.24 23.56 31.67
C GLY A 587 -18.52 22.90 32.19
N GLN A 588 -19.27 22.14 31.37
CA GLN A 588 -20.46 21.42 31.84
C GLN A 588 -20.17 20.01 32.37
N SER A 589 -18.97 19.47 32.11
CA SER A 589 -18.55 18.11 32.50
C SER A 589 -17.30 18.16 33.40
N GLY A 590 -17.51 18.29 34.72
CA GLY A 590 -16.42 18.42 35.71
C GLY A 590 -15.60 17.15 35.99
N ASP A 591 -15.95 15.99 35.42
CA ASP A 591 -15.48 14.69 35.91
C ASP A 591 -14.47 13.95 34.99
N SER A 592 -14.03 14.56 33.88
CA SER A 592 -13.17 13.87 32.88
C SER A 592 -11.89 14.63 32.52
N GLY A 593 -11.07 14.98 33.52
CA GLY A 593 -9.63 15.26 33.36
C GLY A 593 -9.20 16.29 32.29
N GLY A 594 -10.10 17.13 31.79
CA GLY A 594 -9.86 18.04 30.66
C GLY A 594 -9.59 17.33 29.32
N VAL A 595 -9.78 16.01 29.21
CA VAL A 595 -9.51 15.25 27.96
C VAL A 595 -10.42 15.75 26.85
N MET A 596 -11.70 15.94 27.14
CA MET A 596 -12.68 16.41 26.16
C MET A 596 -12.36 17.83 25.68
N ASP A 597 -11.97 18.74 26.57
CA ASP A 597 -11.57 20.11 26.20
C ASP A 597 -10.34 20.14 25.28
N ARG A 598 -9.39 19.22 25.48
CA ARG A 598 -8.21 19.08 24.60
C ARG A 598 -8.57 18.53 23.23
N VAL A 599 -9.44 17.51 23.18
CA VAL A 599 -9.95 16.96 21.91
C VAL A 599 -10.69 18.02 21.11
N VAL A 600 -11.55 18.83 21.75
CA VAL A 600 -12.21 19.97 21.10
C VAL A 600 -11.18 20.98 20.59
N SER A 601 -10.17 21.30 21.40
CA SER A 601 -9.12 22.25 20.99
C SER A 601 -8.30 21.73 19.79
N GLN A 602 -8.01 20.43 19.74
CA GLN A 602 -7.35 19.79 18.60
C GLN A 602 -8.26 19.79 17.36
N LEU A 603 -9.55 19.51 17.50
CA LEU A 603 -10.52 19.59 16.41
C LEU A 603 -10.59 21.00 15.81
N LEU A 604 -10.61 22.04 16.66
CA LEU A 604 -10.58 23.44 16.22
C LEU A 604 -9.29 23.76 15.45
N ALA A 605 -8.14 23.30 15.95
CA ALA A 605 -6.85 23.52 15.28
C ALA A 605 -6.79 22.83 13.90
N GLU A 606 -7.34 21.62 13.75
CA GLU A 606 -7.41 20.95 12.45
C GLU A 606 -8.38 21.64 11.50
N LEU A 607 -9.54 22.11 11.97
CA LEU A 607 -10.50 22.87 11.14
C LEU A 607 -9.88 24.18 10.64
N ASP A 608 -9.22 24.93 11.51
CA ASP A 608 -8.53 26.17 11.15
C ASP A 608 -7.35 25.89 10.17
N GLY A 609 -6.74 24.70 10.26
CA GLY A 609 -5.69 24.23 9.35
C GLY A 609 -6.18 23.86 7.95
N LEU A 610 -7.44 23.47 7.79
CA LEU A 610 -8.02 23.05 6.50
C LEU A 610 -8.17 24.19 5.50
N HIS A 611 -8.17 25.45 5.93
CA HIS A 611 -8.18 26.61 5.02
C HIS A 611 -7.06 26.60 3.97
N SER A 612 -5.95 25.93 4.28
CA SER A 612 -4.81 25.76 3.37
C SER A 612 -5.07 24.70 2.27
N THR A 613 -5.96 23.73 2.53
CA THR A 613 -6.20 22.57 1.65
C THR A 613 -7.58 22.69 1.01
N ARG A 614 -7.63 23.17 -0.24
CA ARG A 614 -8.86 23.61 -0.92
C ARG A 614 -9.85 22.50 -1.31
N GLU A 615 -9.52 21.23 -1.09
CA GLU A 615 -10.27 20.08 -1.62
C GLU A 615 -10.84 19.15 -0.52
N VAL A 616 -10.76 19.55 0.75
CA VAL A 616 -11.34 18.82 1.89
C VAL A 616 -12.51 19.61 2.45
N PHE A 617 -13.69 18.99 2.51
CA PHE A 617 -14.90 19.59 3.08
C PHE A 617 -15.30 18.87 4.36
N VAL A 618 -15.80 19.61 5.35
CA VAL A 618 -16.28 19.03 6.61
C VAL A 618 -17.79 19.20 6.74
N ILE A 619 -18.49 18.11 7.02
CA ILE A 619 -19.91 18.10 7.34
C ILE A 619 -20.08 17.55 8.76
N GLY A 620 -20.58 18.37 9.68
CA GLY A 620 -21.00 17.93 11.00
C GLY A 620 -22.49 17.62 11.01
N ALA A 621 -22.91 16.60 11.76
CA ALA A 621 -24.30 16.34 12.09
C ALA A 621 -24.49 16.32 13.60
N THR A 622 -25.53 16.99 14.08
CA THR A 622 -25.91 16.95 15.50
C THR A 622 -27.43 16.91 15.66
N ASN A 623 -27.88 16.18 16.68
CA ASN A 623 -29.27 16.24 17.13
C ASN A 623 -29.47 17.34 18.18
N ARG A 624 -28.42 17.77 18.87
CA ARG A 624 -28.47 18.70 20.01
C ARG A 624 -27.51 19.87 19.82
N PRO A 625 -27.84 20.83 18.94
CA PRO A 625 -26.98 21.98 18.69
C PRO A 625 -26.83 22.91 19.90
N ASP A 626 -27.68 22.77 20.93
CA ASP A 626 -27.60 23.51 22.19
C ASP A 626 -26.49 23.03 23.13
N LEU A 627 -26.05 21.77 22.98
CA LEU A 627 -24.95 21.22 23.76
C LEU A 627 -23.57 21.48 23.13
N LEU A 628 -23.54 21.95 21.88
CA LEU A 628 -22.31 22.14 21.11
C LEU A 628 -21.54 23.39 21.55
N ASP A 629 -20.20 23.31 21.61
CA ASP A 629 -19.33 24.47 21.88
C ASP A 629 -19.55 25.58 20.81
N PRO A 630 -19.97 26.80 21.20
CA PRO A 630 -20.19 27.91 20.27
C PRO A 630 -18.92 28.32 19.51
N SER A 631 -17.73 27.92 19.97
CA SER A 631 -16.47 28.13 19.27
C SER A 631 -16.44 27.45 17.89
N LEU A 632 -17.16 26.35 17.71
CA LEU A 632 -17.26 25.63 16.43
C LEU A 632 -18.10 26.38 15.39
N LEU A 633 -19.02 27.24 15.85
CA LEU A 633 -19.95 28.01 15.01
C LEU A 633 -19.36 29.34 14.52
N ARG A 634 -18.10 29.64 14.86
CA ARG A 634 -17.46 30.86 14.40
C ARG A 634 -17.11 30.78 12.91
N PRO A 635 -17.17 31.91 12.18
CA PRO A 635 -16.71 31.96 10.80
C PRO A 635 -15.26 31.47 10.67
N GLY A 636 -14.99 30.67 9.64
CA GLY A 636 -13.77 29.89 9.43
C GLY A 636 -13.93 28.39 9.76
N ARG A 637 -15.01 27.97 10.43
CA ARG A 637 -15.20 26.59 10.89
C ARG A 637 -16.46 26.01 10.28
N PHE A 638 -17.53 25.91 11.06
CA PHE A 638 -18.86 25.60 10.54
C PHE A 638 -19.58 26.89 10.12
N ASP A 639 -19.22 27.38 8.94
CA ASP A 639 -19.72 28.65 8.38
C ASP A 639 -21.21 28.60 8.03
N LYS A 640 -21.71 27.41 7.70
CA LYS A 640 -23.08 27.20 7.25
C LYS A 640 -23.83 26.22 8.16
N LEU A 641 -24.89 26.74 8.76
CA LEU A 641 -25.82 26.01 9.61
C LEU A 641 -27.08 25.68 8.80
N VAL A 642 -27.33 24.40 8.56
CA VAL A 642 -28.48 23.95 7.77
C VAL A 642 -29.42 23.13 8.63
N TYR A 643 -30.65 23.63 8.76
CA TYR A 643 -31.71 22.98 9.52
C TYR A 643 -32.36 21.87 8.69
N VAL A 644 -32.27 20.63 9.18
CA VAL A 644 -32.90 19.45 8.57
C VAL A 644 -34.13 19.08 9.40
N GLY A 645 -35.23 19.78 9.11
CA GLY A 645 -36.52 19.62 9.80
C GLY A 645 -37.38 18.46 9.29
N ILE A 646 -38.54 18.32 9.92
CA ILE A 646 -39.60 17.41 9.44
C ILE A 646 -40.26 18.03 8.21
N ASN A 647 -40.56 17.22 7.20
CA ASN A 647 -41.32 17.67 6.03
C ASN A 647 -42.77 17.95 6.43
N GLU A 648 -43.18 19.22 6.44
CA GLU A 648 -44.57 19.61 6.73
C GLU A 648 -45.48 19.43 5.50
N ASP A 649 -44.91 19.56 4.29
CA ASP A 649 -45.64 19.42 3.04
C ASP A 649 -45.99 17.96 2.75
N ARG A 650 -47.27 17.71 2.48
CA ARG A 650 -47.75 16.39 2.03
C ARG A 650 -47.05 15.92 0.75
N GLY A 651 -46.72 16.84 -0.15
CA GLY A 651 -45.95 16.53 -1.37
C GLY A 651 -44.54 16.01 -1.07
N SER A 652 -43.84 16.65 -0.14
CA SER A 652 -42.50 16.24 0.30
C SER A 652 -42.53 14.92 1.06
N GLN A 653 -43.54 14.69 1.91
CA GLN A 653 -43.75 13.41 2.60
C GLN A 653 -44.03 12.26 1.61
N LEU A 654 -44.80 12.52 0.55
CA LEU A 654 -45.05 11.53 -0.50
C LEU A 654 -43.77 11.17 -1.25
N GLN A 655 -42.90 12.14 -1.52
CA GLN A 655 -41.58 11.88 -2.12
C GLN A 655 -40.71 11.01 -1.20
N VAL A 656 -40.72 11.24 0.12
CA VAL A 656 -40.00 10.39 1.09
C VAL A 656 -40.55 8.97 1.08
N LEU A 657 -41.87 8.81 1.14
CA LEU A 657 -42.51 7.50 1.10
C LEU A 657 -42.19 6.77 -0.22
N SER A 658 -42.21 7.48 -1.36
CA SER A 658 -41.83 6.93 -2.66
C SER A 658 -40.36 6.47 -2.67
N ALA A 659 -39.44 7.27 -2.14
CA ALA A 659 -38.02 6.91 -2.07
C ALA A 659 -37.78 5.67 -1.21
N VAL A 660 -38.41 5.59 -0.03
CA VAL A 660 -38.26 4.44 0.88
C VAL A 660 -38.87 3.17 0.27
N THR A 661 -40.03 3.29 -0.37
CA THR A 661 -40.74 2.15 -0.94
C THR A 661 -40.05 1.52 -2.16
N ARG A 662 -39.11 2.20 -2.82
CA ARG A 662 -38.31 1.64 -3.93
C ARG A 662 -37.55 0.36 -3.56
N LYS A 663 -37.22 0.19 -2.28
CA LYS A 663 -36.53 -1.01 -1.78
C LYS A 663 -37.45 -2.22 -1.66
N PHE A 664 -38.77 -2.01 -1.70
CA PHE A 664 -39.77 -3.03 -1.46
C PHE A 664 -40.57 -3.30 -2.74
N LYS A 665 -41.08 -4.53 -2.88
CA LYS A 665 -42.00 -4.90 -3.95
C LYS A 665 -43.43 -4.60 -3.52
N LEU A 666 -44.05 -3.60 -4.16
CA LEU A 666 -45.42 -3.20 -3.91
C LEU A 666 -46.38 -3.90 -4.87
N ASP A 667 -47.58 -4.23 -4.38
CA ASP A 667 -48.69 -4.64 -5.24
C ASP A 667 -49.20 -3.44 -6.08
N PRO A 668 -49.55 -3.62 -7.37
CA PRO A 668 -50.06 -2.52 -8.21
C PRO A 668 -51.34 -1.86 -7.69
N SER A 669 -52.08 -2.49 -6.77
CA SER A 669 -53.24 -1.89 -6.09
C SER A 669 -52.88 -0.85 -5.02
N VAL A 670 -51.60 -0.78 -4.62
CA VAL A 670 -51.15 0.11 -3.53
C VAL A 670 -51.05 1.55 -4.01
N SER A 671 -51.81 2.43 -3.36
CA SER A 671 -51.73 3.87 -3.59
C SER A 671 -51.03 4.57 -2.42
N LEU A 672 -49.78 5.00 -2.65
CA LEU A 672 -48.98 5.79 -1.70
C LEU A 672 -49.69 7.04 -1.13
N PRO A 673 -50.41 7.87 -1.93
CA PRO A 673 -51.13 9.02 -1.36
C PRO A 673 -52.20 8.61 -0.34
N SER A 674 -52.93 7.53 -0.60
CA SER A 674 -53.97 7.02 0.29
C SER A 674 -53.43 6.49 1.62
N ILE A 675 -52.20 5.93 1.60
CA ILE A 675 -51.49 5.54 2.83
C ILE A 675 -51.16 6.79 3.65
N LEU A 676 -50.62 7.81 2.98
CA LEU A 676 -50.19 9.04 3.63
C LEU A 676 -51.35 9.83 4.26
N GLU A 677 -52.54 9.80 3.66
CA GLU A 677 -53.76 10.42 4.23
C GLU A 677 -54.13 9.83 5.59
N LYS A 678 -53.92 8.52 5.78
CA LYS A 678 -54.22 7.81 7.03
C LYS A 678 -53.12 7.93 8.07
N CYS A 679 -51.94 8.38 7.66
CA CYS A 679 -50.81 8.62 8.53
C CYS A 679 -50.89 9.98 9.25
N PRO A 680 -50.34 10.09 10.48
CA PRO A 680 -50.16 11.36 11.15
C PRO A 680 -49.38 12.37 10.30
N THR A 681 -49.64 13.66 10.48
CA THR A 681 -48.96 14.73 9.72
C THR A 681 -47.52 14.97 10.15
N ARG A 682 -47.11 14.51 11.34
CA ARG A 682 -45.78 14.74 11.94
C ARG A 682 -44.94 13.48 11.93
N LEU A 683 -44.57 13.02 10.74
CA LEU A 683 -43.73 11.83 10.60
C LEU A 683 -42.33 12.21 10.13
N THR A 684 -41.33 11.66 10.81
CA THR A 684 -39.94 11.73 10.36
C THR A 684 -39.68 10.73 9.24
N GLY A 685 -38.54 10.87 8.55
CA GLY A 685 -38.11 9.86 7.58
C GLY A 685 -37.92 8.47 8.21
N ALA A 686 -37.45 8.43 9.46
CA ALA A 686 -37.33 7.20 10.23
C ALA A 686 -38.70 6.59 10.56
N ASP A 687 -39.71 7.40 10.89
CA ASP A 687 -41.07 6.89 11.15
C ASP A 687 -41.70 6.31 9.87
N ILE A 688 -41.49 6.95 8.72
CA ILE A 688 -41.94 6.44 7.42
C ILE A 688 -41.21 5.13 7.07
N TYR A 689 -39.92 5.03 7.39
CA TYR A 689 -39.17 3.79 7.25
C TYR A 689 -39.70 2.68 8.17
N ALA A 690 -40.00 3.01 9.43
CA ALA A 690 -40.62 2.10 10.38
C ALA A 690 -41.99 1.62 9.89
N LEU A 691 -42.82 2.51 9.32
CA LEU A 691 -44.10 2.15 8.69
C LEU A 691 -43.91 1.11 7.58
N CYS A 692 -42.93 1.29 6.68
CA CYS A 692 -42.65 0.32 5.62
C CYS A 692 -42.11 -1.01 6.18
N SER A 693 -41.26 -0.95 7.22
CA SER A 693 -40.72 -2.13 7.90
C SER A 693 -41.81 -2.94 8.61
N ASP A 694 -42.75 -2.26 9.26
CA ASP A 694 -43.89 -2.89 9.94
C ASP A 694 -44.88 -3.49 8.93
N ALA A 695 -45.12 -2.81 7.81
CA ALA A 695 -45.90 -3.35 6.71
C ALA A 695 -45.25 -4.62 6.13
N MET A 696 -43.91 -4.64 6.00
CA MET A 696 -43.15 -5.84 5.62
C MET A 696 -43.31 -6.96 6.65
N MET A 697 -43.27 -6.65 7.94
CA MET A 697 -43.49 -7.66 8.99
C MET A 697 -44.91 -8.23 8.94
N CYS A 698 -45.93 -7.42 8.67
CA CYS A 698 -47.30 -7.90 8.45
C CYS A 698 -47.39 -8.81 7.21
N ALA A 699 -46.76 -8.43 6.10
CA ALA A 699 -46.73 -9.25 4.89
C ALA A 699 -45.97 -10.58 5.10
N VAL A 700 -44.89 -10.57 5.89
CA VAL A 700 -44.16 -11.80 6.27
C VAL A 700 -45.04 -12.72 7.10
N LYS A 701 -45.76 -12.19 8.11
CA LYS A 701 -46.68 -12.99 8.93
C LYS A 701 -47.78 -13.64 8.08
N ARG A 702 -48.41 -12.85 7.20
CA ARG A 702 -49.40 -13.35 6.23
C ARG A 702 -48.82 -14.43 5.31
N LYS A 703 -47.57 -14.28 4.86
CA LYS A 703 -46.89 -15.26 4.03
C LYS A 703 -46.61 -16.56 4.80
N VAL A 704 -46.17 -16.48 6.05
CA VAL A 704 -45.95 -17.66 6.90
C VAL A 704 -47.25 -18.44 7.10
N GLU A 705 -48.36 -17.75 7.37
CA GLU A 705 -49.69 -18.36 7.46
C GLU A 705 -50.07 -19.09 6.16
N TRP A 706 -49.83 -18.48 4.98
CA TRP A 706 -50.07 -19.13 3.69
C TRP A 706 -49.18 -20.34 3.41
N ILE A 707 -47.93 -20.34 3.89
CA ILE A 707 -47.03 -21.49 3.76
C ILE A 707 -47.52 -22.63 4.67
N GLU A 708 -47.93 -22.34 5.90
CA GLU A 708 -48.49 -23.33 6.84
C GLU A 708 -49.80 -23.94 6.32
N GLU A 709 -50.62 -23.15 5.62
CA GLU A 709 -51.85 -23.59 4.96
C GLU A 709 -51.62 -24.28 3.59
N GLY A 710 -50.37 -24.34 3.11
CA GLY A 710 -50.01 -24.97 1.84
C GLY A 710 -50.40 -24.19 0.58
N LEU A 711 -50.73 -22.90 0.72
CA LEU A 711 -51.15 -21.99 -0.35
C LEU A 711 -49.97 -21.31 -1.06
N ASP A 712 -48.79 -21.24 -0.44
CA ASP A 712 -47.60 -20.57 -0.99
C ASP A 712 -46.30 -21.36 -0.69
N THR A 713 -45.22 -21.01 -1.39
CA THR A 713 -43.89 -21.61 -1.24
C THR A 713 -42.87 -20.58 -0.76
N GLU A 714 -41.82 -21.03 -0.07
CA GLU A 714 -40.76 -20.14 0.44
C GLU A 714 -40.09 -19.30 -0.66
N SER A 715 -40.04 -19.83 -1.90
CA SER A 715 -39.37 -19.22 -3.05
C SER A 715 -40.12 -18.04 -3.72
N SER A 716 -41.39 -17.82 -3.40
CA SER A 716 -42.17 -16.73 -4.00
C SER A 716 -41.73 -15.35 -3.49
N ALA A 717 -41.81 -14.31 -4.33
CA ALA A 717 -41.42 -12.96 -3.93
C ALA A 717 -42.43 -12.38 -2.92
N LEU A 718 -41.95 -11.77 -1.83
CA LEU A 718 -42.79 -11.06 -0.87
C LEU A 718 -43.34 -9.77 -1.49
N VAL A 719 -44.67 -9.64 -1.55
CA VAL A 719 -45.37 -8.45 -2.09
C VAL A 719 -46.19 -7.79 -0.98
N LEU A 720 -46.01 -6.48 -0.83
CA LEU A 720 -46.73 -5.65 0.13
C LEU A 720 -48.10 -5.24 -0.42
N THR A 721 -49.16 -5.48 0.35
CA THR A 721 -50.53 -5.09 0.01
C THR A 721 -50.98 -3.84 0.77
N MET A 722 -52.07 -3.22 0.33
CA MET A 722 -52.62 -2.04 1.00
C MET A 722 -53.01 -2.33 2.46
N GLU A 723 -53.51 -3.53 2.76
CA GLU A 723 -53.93 -3.94 4.11
C GLU A 723 -52.76 -3.97 5.09
N ASP A 724 -51.60 -4.44 4.64
CA ASP A 724 -50.38 -4.48 5.45
C ASP A 724 -49.96 -3.06 5.90
N PHE A 725 -50.05 -2.08 4.99
CA PHE A 725 -49.78 -0.67 5.31
C PHE A 725 -50.83 -0.07 6.24
N LEU A 726 -52.09 -0.45 6.13
CA LEU A 726 -53.16 0.03 7.02
C LEU A 726 -52.97 -0.48 8.45
N GLN A 727 -52.61 -1.76 8.60
CA GLN A 727 -52.31 -2.34 9.90
C GLN A 727 -51.08 -1.69 10.54
N ALA A 728 -50.05 -1.42 9.74
CA ALA A 728 -48.86 -0.72 10.20
C ALA A 728 -49.16 0.74 10.60
N ALA A 729 -49.92 1.47 9.78
CA ALA A 729 -50.30 2.85 10.04
C ALA A 729 -51.13 3.01 11.33
N ALA A 730 -51.97 2.03 11.66
CA ALA A 730 -52.75 2.03 12.90
C ALA A 730 -51.89 1.88 14.17
N ARG A 731 -50.71 1.27 14.06
CA ARG A 731 -49.76 1.08 15.18
C ARG A 731 -48.72 2.19 15.27
N LEU A 732 -48.57 3.00 14.22
CA LEU A 732 -47.53 4.00 14.11
C LEU A 732 -47.76 5.16 15.10
N GLN A 733 -46.76 5.40 15.96
CA GLN A 733 -46.71 6.59 16.81
C GLN A 733 -45.61 7.53 16.29
N PRO A 734 -45.86 8.84 16.19
CA PRO A 734 -44.85 9.80 15.76
C PRO A 734 -43.74 9.90 16.81
N SER A 735 -42.47 9.84 16.38
CA SER A 735 -41.32 9.86 17.29
C SER A 735 -41.01 11.24 17.87
N VAL A 736 -41.43 12.31 17.20
CA VAL A 736 -41.13 13.70 17.60
C VAL A 736 -42.38 14.40 18.13
N SER A 737 -42.27 14.97 19.32
CA SER A 737 -43.35 15.73 19.96
C SER A 737 -43.47 17.16 19.42
N GLU A 738 -44.65 17.77 19.56
CA GLU A 738 -44.86 19.18 19.18
C GLU A 738 -43.96 20.13 19.99
N GLN A 739 -43.71 19.83 21.26
CA GLN A 739 -42.85 20.63 22.13
C GLN A 739 -41.41 20.65 21.64
N GLU A 740 -40.89 19.51 21.16
CA GLU A 740 -39.55 19.41 20.59
C GLU A 740 -39.45 20.18 19.27
N LEU A 741 -40.47 20.12 18.41
CA LEU A 741 -40.50 20.91 17.18
C LEU A 741 -40.46 22.40 17.46
N LEU A 742 -41.23 22.87 18.44
CA LEU A 742 -41.18 24.27 18.88
C LEU A 742 -39.79 24.63 19.42
N ARG A 743 -39.15 23.75 20.17
CA ARG A 743 -37.77 23.94 20.65
C ARG A 743 -36.80 24.09 19.48
N TYR A 744 -36.86 23.24 18.45
CA TYR A 744 -35.98 23.36 17.28
C TYR A 744 -36.24 24.64 16.48
N ARG A 745 -37.51 25.07 16.32
CA ARG A 745 -37.83 26.36 15.68
C ARG A 745 -37.27 27.55 16.45
N LEU A 746 -37.34 27.54 17.78
CA LEU A 746 -36.74 28.58 18.61
C LEU A 746 -35.21 28.60 18.48
N ILE A 747 -34.58 27.42 18.42
CA ILE A 747 -33.14 27.30 18.19
C ILE A 747 -32.76 27.84 16.80
N GLN A 748 -33.54 27.51 15.77
CA GLN A 748 -33.34 28.03 14.41
C GLN A 748 -33.42 29.56 14.37
N GLN A 749 -34.40 30.17 15.06
CA GLN A 749 -34.49 31.63 15.16
C GLN A 749 -33.28 32.25 15.86
N LYS A 750 -32.73 31.59 16.89
CA LYS A 750 -31.51 32.05 17.56
C LYS A 750 -30.30 32.03 16.62
N PHE A 751 -30.13 30.95 15.86
CA PHE A 751 -29.01 30.83 14.92
C PHE A 751 -29.15 31.70 13.68
N ALA A 752 -30.38 32.04 13.27
CA ALA A 752 -30.62 32.99 12.18
C ALA A 752 -30.45 34.46 12.61
N ALA A 753 -30.48 34.74 13.91
CA ALA A 753 -30.31 36.09 14.47
C ALA A 753 -28.85 36.42 14.86
N CYS A 754 -27.99 35.40 14.97
CA CYS A 754 -26.54 35.52 15.12
C CYS A 754 -25.88 35.61 13.73
#